data_AF-A0A4P5W6P3-F1
#
_entry.id   AF-A0A4P5W6P3-F1
#
_cell.length_a   1.000
_cell.length_b   1.000
_cell.length_c   1.000
_cell.angle_alpha   90.00
_cell.angle_beta   90.00
_cell.angle_gamma   90.00
#
_symmetry.space_group_name_H-M   'P 1'
#
loop_
_entity.id
_entity.type
_entity.pdbx_description
1 polymer ?
#
loop_
_entity_poly.entity_id
_entity_poly.type
_entity_poly.pdbx_seq_one_letter_code
_entity_poly.pdbx_strand_id
1 'polypeptide(L)'
;MLRLLPLLTLMMMACDGEGKDTGKDSGGDVGLDSGDTADSGDTADTVDTGPTDEDGDTYSVEGGDCDDANPEINPGATEIWYDGIDQDCNGDDGDQDGDGEAKSGFGGTDCNDDDAGIYPGAQEVCDGIDQDCDGALDEEATAYWFADNDGDGYGDPEIALDSCEGVLGYVTNADDCDDERPDVNPVAEDVCDGKDNDCDGETDEGIETTPWYRDADEDGYGDPSGFIAACYQPAGYVEPWTDCDDADPSINPGAPELCDGLDNDCDGTVDPDDATDAGTWYTDVDGDGYGDVASAVTTCSQPAGTIAAGGDCDDADTGVSPAAIEACNGADDDCDGLTDEAGSTGESTWYTDGDGDSYGDPATATDACSAAADQVADRSDCDDTDALVNPVAAESCNGVDDDCDGGVDIGLTTTYYQDVDLDGYGDVATSLEACGLSVGWVTDGTDCDDVDDTVNPAAAEVCDTIDNDCDSVVDEAGAFGEDDWYTDADGDGYGDPSTLTTQCDAPTDGVLVDGDCDDASAAAHPGALEACDGEDNDCDASTVETGAATWWDAAGVATDVTATLAAGTAASPVVIGDASTADLVIEEGVLTLCDGTWYGQVSLSQVATELTIQGFGGASATTLTTASSSGGPTGSVVSVSNATLTLQGLTITDGNGTSGSAGGGVVASRSLSYGALPATPNVTLIDSVVTGNTTRYGGGIAVYGYAWVDLIDSVVSDNEATSLGGGFWMQNYGELSCSASMLGAAGFVGNTAPYGGGGYLSISTSGTVDSVGCDWGDDASGDDNASYDLQQAPASTDHYCYGNAASLSDAVSCAGGTCTASTDAVCP
;
A
#
# COMPACT_ATOMS: atom_id res chain seq x y z
N MET A 1 -4.29 -3.76 -56.46
CA MET A 1 -4.98 -4.14 -57.73
C MET A 1 -5.80 -5.41 -57.49
N LEU A 2 -6.41 -6.02 -58.53
CA LEU A 2 -7.17 -7.30 -58.59
C LEU A 2 -7.25 -8.13 -57.28
N ARG A 3 -8.43 -8.37 -56.68
CA ARG A 3 -9.51 -9.32 -57.09
C ARG A 3 -9.07 -10.78 -57.32
N LEU A 4 -9.45 -11.66 -56.38
CA LEU A 4 -10.22 -12.90 -56.60
C LEU A 4 -10.88 -13.36 -55.28
N LEU A 5 -11.87 -14.25 -55.35
CA LEU A 5 -12.66 -14.76 -54.19
C LEU A 5 -12.53 -16.31 -54.09
N PRO A 6 -12.92 -16.95 -52.96
CA PRO A 6 -12.29 -18.19 -52.49
C PRO A 6 -12.97 -19.49 -52.92
N LEU A 7 -12.26 -20.61 -52.70
CA LEU A 7 -12.83 -21.92 -52.33
C LEU A 7 -11.71 -22.89 -51.89
N LEU A 8 -11.84 -23.55 -50.72
CA LEU A 8 -12.14 -24.99 -50.59
C LEU A 8 -11.76 -25.54 -49.20
N THR A 9 -12.69 -26.26 -48.56
CA THR A 9 -12.53 -26.92 -47.24
C THR A 9 -13.04 -28.37 -47.30
N LEU A 10 -12.28 -29.35 -46.77
CA LEU A 10 -12.63 -30.78 -46.48
C LEU A 10 -11.32 -31.51 -46.05
N MET A 11 -11.24 -32.67 -45.34
CA MET A 11 -12.14 -33.76 -44.88
C MET A 11 -11.29 -34.65 -43.91
N MET A 12 -11.71 -35.36 -42.84
CA MET A 12 -12.91 -35.49 -41.96
C MET A 12 -12.53 -36.43 -40.78
N MET A 13 -13.17 -36.28 -39.60
CA MET A 13 -13.57 -37.34 -38.62
C MET A 13 -14.17 -36.62 -37.37
N ALA A 14 -15.50 -36.59 -37.17
CA ALA A 14 -16.35 -37.59 -36.48
C ALA A 14 -16.21 -37.54 -34.93
N CYS A 15 -17.28 -37.47 -34.12
CA CYS A 15 -18.66 -37.94 -34.33
C CYS A 15 -19.79 -36.87 -34.21
N ASP A 16 -20.96 -37.21 -34.75
CA ASP A 16 -22.26 -36.48 -34.74
C ASP A 16 -23.09 -36.79 -33.45
N GLY A 17 -24.26 -36.21 -33.13
CA GLY A 17 -25.23 -35.36 -33.85
C GLY A 17 -26.53 -36.12 -34.24
N GLU A 18 -27.77 -35.59 -34.17
CA GLU A 18 -28.30 -34.25 -33.80
C GLU A 18 -29.76 -34.33 -33.27
N GLY A 19 -30.18 -33.38 -32.40
CA GLY A 19 -31.50 -32.72 -32.55
C GLY A 19 -32.76 -33.20 -31.79
N LYS A 20 -33.74 -32.29 -31.66
CA LYS A 20 -35.11 -32.47 -31.11
C LYS A 20 -36.16 -32.54 -32.23
N ASP A 21 -37.29 -33.23 -32.04
CA ASP A 21 -38.65 -32.62 -31.90
C ASP A 21 -39.83 -33.63 -32.07
N THR A 22 -41.05 -33.15 -31.74
CA THR A 22 -42.41 -33.74 -31.75
C THR A 22 -42.82 -34.82 -32.78
N GLY A 23 -43.81 -35.65 -32.39
CA GLY A 23 -44.84 -36.16 -33.33
C GLY A 23 -45.46 -37.54 -33.02
N LYS A 24 -46.80 -37.65 -33.11
CA LYS A 24 -47.54 -38.93 -33.19
C LYS A 24 -47.81 -39.28 -34.66
N ASP A 25 -47.71 -40.54 -35.09
CA ASP A 25 -48.87 -41.44 -35.28
C ASP A 25 -48.51 -42.89 -35.75
N SER A 26 -49.55 -43.74 -35.85
CA SER A 26 -49.73 -45.01 -36.58
C SER A 26 -48.58 -46.01 -36.83
N GLY A 27 -48.58 -47.12 -36.08
CA GLY A 27 -48.90 -48.51 -36.52
C GLY A 27 -48.26 -49.17 -37.76
N GLY A 28 -48.07 -50.50 -37.72
CA GLY A 28 -47.78 -51.29 -38.94
C GLY A 28 -46.98 -52.59 -38.80
N ASP A 29 -47.56 -53.59 -38.11
CA ASP A 29 -47.37 -55.05 -38.26
C ASP A 29 -46.56 -55.62 -39.47
N VAL A 30 -45.55 -56.47 -39.19
CA VAL A 30 -45.36 -57.90 -39.59
C VAL A 30 -44.01 -58.40 -39.02
N GLY A 31 -43.79 -59.61 -38.46
CA GLY A 31 -44.07 -60.99 -38.94
C GLY A 31 -42.74 -61.66 -39.38
N LEU A 32 -42.41 -62.94 -39.22
CA LEU A 32 -43.09 -64.21 -38.84
C LEU A 32 -42.03 -65.26 -38.39
N ASP A 33 -42.41 -66.31 -37.64
CA ASP A 33 -42.05 -67.77 -37.83
C ASP A 33 -42.60 -68.62 -36.64
N SER A 34 -43.08 -69.87 -36.73
CA SER A 34 -43.45 -70.76 -37.86
C SER A 34 -44.45 -71.87 -37.44
N GLY A 35 -45.44 -72.16 -38.29
CA GLY A 35 -46.10 -73.48 -38.47
C GLY A 35 -47.02 -74.01 -37.34
N ASP A 36 -47.87 -75.01 -37.55
CA ASP A 36 -48.39 -75.70 -38.76
C ASP A 36 -49.63 -76.50 -38.24
N THR A 37 -50.80 -76.69 -38.88
CA THR A 37 -51.22 -76.85 -40.29
C THR A 37 -52.67 -76.38 -40.49
N ALA A 38 -53.10 -76.09 -41.73
CA ALA A 38 -54.50 -75.80 -42.05
C ALA A 38 -55.28 -77.01 -42.64
N ASP A 39 -56.60 -77.07 -42.39
CA ASP A 39 -57.58 -77.67 -43.31
C ASP A 39 -58.90 -76.86 -43.28
N SER A 40 -59.72 -76.96 -44.33
CA SER A 40 -60.88 -76.09 -44.57
C SER A 40 -62.19 -76.87 -44.64
N GLY A 41 -63.20 -76.53 -43.82
CA GLY A 41 -64.48 -77.26 -43.82
C GLY A 41 -65.67 -76.58 -43.12
N ASP A 42 -66.53 -75.96 -43.92
CA ASP A 42 -68.00 -76.06 -43.92
C ASP A 42 -68.80 -75.99 -42.58
N THR A 43 -69.42 -74.81 -42.36
CA THR A 43 -70.73 -74.57 -41.73
C THR A 43 -71.11 -75.11 -40.32
N ALA A 44 -71.59 -74.15 -39.53
CA ALA A 44 -72.79 -74.19 -38.66
C ALA A 44 -72.70 -74.64 -37.18
N ASP A 45 -73.41 -73.85 -36.37
CA ASP A 45 -74.23 -74.25 -35.21
C ASP A 45 -73.53 -74.89 -34.00
N THR A 46 -73.26 -74.10 -32.96
CA THR A 46 -74.01 -74.22 -31.69
C THR A 46 -73.89 -72.95 -30.83
N VAL A 47 -74.74 -72.86 -29.80
CA VAL A 47 -74.71 -71.83 -28.76
C VAL A 47 -73.43 -71.94 -27.94
N ASP A 48 -72.82 -70.79 -27.64
CA ASP A 48 -71.85 -70.65 -26.55
C ASP A 48 -72.51 -69.91 -25.37
N THR A 49 -72.11 -70.27 -24.15
CA THR A 49 -72.54 -69.64 -22.90
C THR A 49 -71.28 -69.31 -22.09
N GLY A 50 -70.57 -68.28 -22.54
CA GLY A 50 -69.52 -67.64 -21.75
C GLY A 50 -70.09 -66.97 -20.49
N PRO A 51 -69.22 -66.47 -19.60
CA PRO A 51 -69.63 -65.72 -18.43
C PRO A 51 -70.52 -64.53 -18.82
N THR A 52 -71.53 -64.26 -18.01
CA THR A 52 -72.45 -63.14 -18.18
C THR A 52 -72.20 -62.12 -17.10
N ASP A 53 -71.36 -61.14 -17.41
CA ASP A 53 -71.57 -59.71 -17.09
C ASP A 53 -73.09 -59.45 -16.84
N GLU A 54 -73.51 -59.36 -15.56
CA GLU A 54 -74.94 -59.24 -15.17
C GLU A 54 -75.38 -57.77 -15.02
N ASP A 55 -74.46 -56.82 -14.76
CA ASP A 55 -74.76 -55.39 -14.64
C ASP A 55 -74.43 -54.52 -15.87
N GLY A 56 -73.42 -54.89 -16.68
CA GLY A 56 -73.04 -54.26 -17.94
C GLY A 56 -71.74 -53.46 -17.96
N ASP A 57 -70.84 -53.58 -16.98
CA ASP A 57 -69.57 -52.82 -16.94
C ASP A 57 -68.43 -53.37 -17.84
N THR A 58 -68.61 -54.57 -18.40
CA THR A 58 -67.69 -55.36 -19.25
C THR A 58 -66.66 -56.26 -18.57
N TYR A 59 -66.62 -56.32 -17.24
CA TYR A 59 -65.96 -57.38 -16.48
C TYR A 59 -66.93 -58.57 -16.26
N SER A 60 -66.53 -59.52 -15.41
CA SER A 60 -67.37 -60.63 -14.91
C SER A 60 -66.59 -61.45 -13.88
N VAL A 61 -67.24 -62.33 -13.10
CA VAL A 61 -66.57 -63.17 -12.07
C VAL A 61 -65.34 -63.93 -12.60
N GLU A 62 -65.36 -64.40 -13.86
CA GLU A 62 -64.21 -65.11 -14.46
C GLU A 62 -63.13 -64.16 -15.03
N GLY A 63 -63.44 -62.85 -15.14
CA GLY A 63 -62.54 -61.76 -15.53
C GLY A 63 -61.87 -61.04 -14.37
N GLY A 64 -62.22 -61.34 -13.12
CA GLY A 64 -61.66 -60.74 -11.90
C GLY A 64 -62.64 -59.92 -11.07
N ASP A 65 -63.90 -59.81 -11.49
CA ASP A 65 -64.96 -59.10 -10.78
C ASP A 65 -65.29 -59.75 -9.43
N CYS A 66 -65.42 -58.92 -8.39
CA CYS A 66 -65.70 -59.32 -7.03
C CYS A 66 -67.16 -59.05 -6.57
N ASP A 67 -67.95 -58.25 -7.29
CA ASP A 67 -69.42 -58.12 -7.11
C ASP A 67 -70.14 -57.83 -8.45
N ASP A 68 -70.11 -58.83 -9.35
CA ASP A 68 -70.73 -59.03 -10.70
C ASP A 68 -72.23 -58.64 -10.86
N ALA A 69 -72.80 -57.95 -9.87
CA ALA A 69 -74.12 -57.34 -9.85
C ALA A 69 -74.11 -55.83 -9.48
N ASN A 70 -72.94 -55.21 -9.35
CA ASN A 70 -72.75 -53.79 -9.05
C ASN A 70 -71.64 -53.15 -9.94
N PRO A 71 -71.99 -52.35 -10.97
CA PRO A 71 -71.06 -51.84 -12.01
C PRO A 71 -70.16 -50.68 -11.52
N GLU A 72 -70.02 -50.55 -10.20
CA GLU A 72 -69.15 -49.59 -9.50
C GLU A 72 -68.05 -50.35 -8.70
N ILE A 73 -68.00 -51.69 -8.77
CA ILE A 73 -67.00 -52.59 -8.16
C ILE A 73 -66.50 -53.56 -9.25
N ASN A 74 -65.28 -53.38 -9.77
CA ASN A 74 -64.66 -54.22 -10.80
C ASN A 74 -63.16 -53.88 -10.99
N PRO A 75 -62.35 -54.75 -11.64
CA PRO A 75 -60.93 -54.50 -12.01
C PRO A 75 -60.61 -53.32 -12.94
N GLY A 76 -61.53 -52.38 -13.12
CA GLY A 76 -61.32 -51.09 -13.79
C GLY A 76 -61.98 -49.91 -13.05
N ALA A 77 -62.43 -50.11 -11.80
CA ALA A 77 -62.97 -49.09 -10.93
C ALA A 77 -61.87 -48.13 -10.43
N THR A 78 -62.18 -47.32 -9.42
CA THR A 78 -61.21 -46.42 -8.79
C THR A 78 -61.54 -46.34 -7.32
N GLU A 79 -60.58 -46.70 -6.48
CA GLU A 79 -60.82 -46.96 -5.08
C GLU A 79 -61.30 -45.72 -4.31
N ILE A 80 -62.23 -45.95 -3.38
CA ILE A 80 -62.71 -44.95 -2.42
C ILE A 80 -62.24 -45.43 -1.04
N TRP A 81 -60.97 -45.16 -0.75
CA TRP A 81 -60.23 -45.68 0.38
C TRP A 81 -60.94 -45.58 1.74
N TYR A 82 -60.81 -46.65 2.52
CA TYR A 82 -61.27 -46.81 3.90
C TYR A 82 -62.80 -46.79 4.07
N ASP A 83 -63.54 -47.13 3.01
CA ASP A 83 -65.00 -47.24 2.95
C ASP A 83 -65.50 -48.59 3.53
N GLY A 84 -64.67 -49.64 3.45
CA GLY A 84 -65.00 -51.01 3.85
C GLY A 84 -65.37 -51.92 2.67
N ILE A 85 -65.07 -51.51 1.44
CA ILE A 85 -65.36 -52.20 0.18
C ILE A 85 -64.12 -52.05 -0.72
N ASP A 86 -63.54 -53.17 -1.13
CA ASP A 86 -62.52 -53.29 -2.18
C ASP A 86 -63.23 -53.14 -3.55
N GLN A 87 -63.05 -52.00 -4.23
CA GLN A 87 -63.81 -51.61 -5.42
C GLN A 87 -63.09 -51.95 -6.72
N ASP A 88 -61.76 -51.84 -6.79
CA ASP A 88 -60.98 -52.31 -7.94
C ASP A 88 -60.69 -53.83 -7.91
N CYS A 89 -61.15 -54.53 -6.86
CA CYS A 89 -61.00 -55.97 -6.66
C CYS A 89 -59.53 -56.44 -6.56
N ASN A 90 -58.57 -55.54 -6.28
CA ASN A 90 -57.16 -55.93 -6.09
C ASN A 90 -56.94 -56.64 -4.74
N GLY A 91 -57.82 -56.40 -3.75
CA GLY A 91 -57.76 -56.97 -2.40
C GLY A 91 -57.39 -55.97 -1.30
N ASP A 92 -57.28 -54.68 -1.62
CA ASP A 92 -56.91 -53.61 -0.70
C ASP A 92 -57.96 -52.47 -0.61
N ASP A 93 -58.06 -51.88 0.58
CA ASP A 93 -58.95 -50.78 1.02
C ASP A 93 -58.28 -50.06 2.21
N GLY A 94 -56.95 -50.18 2.32
CA GLY A 94 -56.19 -49.91 3.53
C GLY A 94 -54.84 -49.24 3.32
N ASP A 95 -54.17 -49.46 2.18
CA ASP A 95 -52.89 -48.87 1.75
C ASP A 95 -53.09 -48.03 0.46
N GLN A 96 -53.17 -46.69 0.60
CA GLN A 96 -53.50 -45.77 -0.50
C GLN A 96 -52.31 -45.38 -1.39
N ASP A 97 -51.08 -45.38 -0.87
CA ASP A 97 -49.88 -44.90 -1.60
C ASP A 97 -48.95 -46.02 -2.09
N GLY A 98 -49.05 -47.22 -1.51
CA GLY A 98 -48.55 -48.48 -2.06
C GLY A 98 -47.23 -48.98 -1.48
N ASP A 99 -46.86 -48.62 -0.24
CA ASP A 99 -45.65 -49.16 0.41
C ASP A 99 -45.82 -50.57 1.02
N GLY A 100 -47.06 -50.96 1.37
CA GLY A 100 -47.42 -52.26 1.92
C GLY A 100 -47.84 -52.28 3.40
N GLU A 101 -47.80 -51.15 4.12
CA GLU A 101 -48.47 -50.96 5.41
C GLU A 101 -49.78 -50.15 5.24
N ALA A 102 -50.76 -50.38 6.12
CA ALA A 102 -52.11 -49.81 5.98
C ALA A 102 -52.45 -48.80 7.08
N LYS A 103 -53.18 -47.73 6.76
CA LYS A 103 -53.48 -46.57 7.62
C LYS A 103 -53.84 -46.90 9.07
N SER A 104 -53.15 -46.26 10.01
CA SER A 104 -53.45 -46.36 11.45
C SER A 104 -54.89 -45.93 11.76
N GLY A 105 -55.63 -46.87 12.36
CA GLY A 105 -57.05 -46.73 12.67
C GLY A 105 -57.98 -47.55 11.80
N PHE A 106 -57.55 -47.99 10.61
CA PHE A 106 -58.35 -48.85 9.72
C PHE A 106 -57.90 -50.32 9.74
N GLY A 107 -56.60 -50.61 9.87
CA GLY A 107 -56.16 -52.00 10.07
C GLY A 107 -54.68 -52.21 10.37
N GLY A 108 -53.80 -51.43 9.75
CA GLY A 108 -52.35 -51.52 9.94
C GLY A 108 -51.80 -50.47 10.90
N THR A 109 -50.58 -50.03 10.61
CA THR A 109 -49.70 -49.32 11.54
C THR A 109 -49.09 -48.04 10.99
N ASP A 110 -49.29 -47.73 9.70
CA ASP A 110 -48.86 -46.48 9.06
C ASP A 110 -49.36 -45.23 9.82
N CYS A 111 -48.57 -44.15 9.80
CA CYS A 111 -48.95 -42.84 10.33
C CYS A 111 -49.32 -41.77 9.27
N ASN A 112 -49.01 -41.95 7.97
CA ASN A 112 -49.35 -41.06 6.86
C ASN A 112 -49.54 -41.76 5.49
N ASP A 113 -50.56 -42.62 5.36
CA ASP A 113 -51.07 -43.33 4.16
C ASP A 113 -51.61 -42.38 3.05
N ASP A 114 -50.82 -41.37 2.73
CA ASP A 114 -50.91 -40.40 1.63
C ASP A 114 -49.48 -40.12 1.07
N ASP A 115 -48.42 -40.78 1.60
CA ASP A 115 -47.00 -40.61 1.25
C ASP A 115 -46.13 -41.84 1.66
N ALA A 116 -45.85 -42.72 0.69
CA ALA A 116 -45.07 -43.97 0.76
C ALA A 116 -43.59 -43.85 1.23
N GLY A 117 -43.20 -42.69 1.76
CA GLY A 117 -41.92 -42.46 2.45
C GLY A 117 -42.03 -42.55 3.99
N ILE A 118 -43.24 -42.61 4.55
CA ILE A 118 -43.53 -42.54 5.99
C ILE A 118 -44.32 -43.80 6.40
N TYR A 119 -43.64 -44.76 7.02
CA TYR A 119 -44.23 -46.05 7.44
C TYR A 119 -43.42 -46.76 8.54
N PRO A 120 -44.03 -47.70 9.29
CA PRO A 120 -43.39 -48.61 10.25
C PRO A 120 -42.01 -49.16 9.86
N GLY A 121 -40.95 -48.50 10.32
CA GLY A 121 -39.56 -48.87 10.01
C GLY A 121 -39.03 -48.38 8.66
N ALA A 122 -39.48 -47.20 8.20
CA ALA A 122 -38.77 -46.36 7.24
C ALA A 122 -37.39 -45.92 7.80
N GLN A 123 -36.72 -44.97 7.13
CA GLN A 123 -35.46 -44.41 7.64
C GLN A 123 -35.62 -42.93 7.95
N GLU A 124 -35.42 -42.58 9.22
CA GLU A 124 -35.46 -41.19 9.69
C GLU A 124 -34.49 -40.28 8.92
N VAL A 125 -34.93 -39.04 8.67
CA VAL A 125 -34.16 -37.93 8.10
C VAL A 125 -34.51 -36.64 8.84
N CYS A 126 -33.51 -35.80 9.11
CA CYS A 126 -33.63 -34.58 9.94
C CYS A 126 -34.53 -33.48 9.29
N ASP A 127 -35.84 -33.68 9.22
CA ASP A 127 -36.83 -32.71 8.72
C ASP A 127 -38.01 -32.42 9.67
N GLY A 128 -38.07 -33.11 10.82
CA GLY A 128 -39.08 -32.94 11.85
C GLY A 128 -40.39 -33.70 11.61
N ILE A 129 -40.38 -34.71 10.75
CA ILE A 129 -41.47 -35.68 10.54
C ILE A 129 -41.06 -37.04 11.12
N ASP A 130 -42.00 -37.71 11.77
CA ASP A 130 -41.92 -39.10 12.24
C ASP A 130 -42.08 -40.01 11.00
N GLN A 131 -40.98 -40.47 10.38
CA GLN A 131 -41.04 -41.31 9.18
C GLN A 131 -41.20 -42.80 9.52
N ASP A 132 -40.56 -43.28 10.58
CA ASP A 132 -40.61 -44.67 11.07
C ASP A 132 -41.92 -45.01 11.82
N CYS A 133 -42.68 -44.01 12.29
CA CYS A 133 -43.93 -44.13 13.04
C CYS A 133 -43.81 -44.72 14.48
N ASP A 134 -42.62 -44.79 15.10
CA ASP A 134 -42.41 -45.09 16.54
C ASP A 134 -43.03 -44.03 17.47
N GLY A 135 -43.09 -42.77 17.01
CA GLY A 135 -43.54 -41.62 17.80
C GLY A 135 -42.43 -40.84 18.51
N ALA A 136 -41.18 -41.08 18.12
CA ALA A 136 -40.08 -40.15 18.26
C ALA A 136 -40.03 -39.19 17.03
N LEU A 137 -38.87 -38.63 16.70
CA LEU A 137 -38.64 -37.64 15.63
C LEU A 137 -37.14 -37.57 15.39
N ASP A 138 -36.73 -37.78 14.13
CA ASP A 138 -35.36 -37.63 13.65
C ASP A 138 -34.33 -38.53 14.39
N GLU A 139 -34.72 -39.64 15.04
CA GLU A 139 -33.79 -40.47 15.82
C GLU A 139 -33.02 -41.50 15.00
N GLU A 140 -31.75 -41.71 15.38
CA GLU A 140 -30.75 -42.44 14.57
C GLU A 140 -30.51 -41.84 13.15
N ALA A 141 -31.21 -40.74 12.77
CA ALA A 141 -30.85 -39.88 11.65
C ALA A 141 -29.56 -39.10 11.94
N THR A 142 -28.78 -38.89 10.88
CA THR A 142 -27.45 -38.24 10.95
C THR A 142 -27.34 -37.19 9.85
N ALA A 143 -27.17 -35.93 10.22
CA ALA A 143 -26.81 -34.85 9.30
C ALA A 143 -25.42 -34.34 9.65
N TYR A 144 -24.57 -34.25 8.64
CA TYR A 144 -23.19 -33.81 8.79
C TYR A 144 -23.10 -32.29 8.65
N TRP A 145 -22.46 -31.68 9.64
CA TRP A 145 -22.13 -30.27 9.70
C TRP A 145 -20.60 -30.14 9.74
N PHE A 146 -20.03 -29.23 8.97
CA PHE A 146 -18.58 -29.02 8.84
C PHE A 146 -18.24 -27.66 9.43
N ALA A 147 -17.10 -27.52 10.10
CA ALA A 147 -16.73 -26.25 10.76
C ALA A 147 -16.66 -25.12 9.74
N ASP A 148 -17.16 -23.94 10.11
CA ASP A 148 -17.15 -22.68 9.36
C ASP A 148 -16.58 -21.64 10.35
N ASN A 149 -15.26 -21.58 10.41
CA ASN A 149 -14.48 -20.93 11.48
C ASN A 149 -14.04 -19.51 11.11
N ASP A 150 -13.92 -19.18 9.82
CA ASP A 150 -13.75 -17.80 9.35
C ASP A 150 -15.08 -17.08 9.00
N GLY A 151 -16.15 -17.82 8.66
CA GLY A 151 -17.49 -17.29 8.43
C GLY A 151 -17.87 -17.03 6.97
N ASP A 152 -17.18 -17.58 5.97
CA ASP A 152 -17.51 -17.36 4.55
C ASP A 152 -18.71 -18.20 4.04
N GLY A 153 -19.00 -19.33 4.69
CA GLY A 153 -20.10 -20.24 4.36
C GLY A 153 -19.72 -21.57 3.70
N TYR A 154 -18.43 -21.84 3.49
CA TYR A 154 -17.87 -23.17 3.23
C TYR A 154 -17.39 -23.81 4.55
N GLY A 155 -16.79 -25.00 4.52
CA GLY A 155 -16.33 -25.61 5.77
C GLY A 155 -15.50 -26.90 5.68
N ASP A 156 -14.71 -27.13 6.73
CA ASP A 156 -13.60 -28.08 6.76
C ASP A 156 -14.05 -29.57 6.66
N PRO A 157 -13.66 -30.31 5.60
CA PRO A 157 -13.93 -31.74 5.48
C PRO A 157 -13.24 -32.64 6.54
N GLU A 158 -12.21 -32.17 7.26
CA GLU A 158 -11.62 -32.88 8.40
C GLU A 158 -12.40 -32.68 9.73
N ILE A 159 -13.15 -31.59 9.91
CA ILE A 159 -13.90 -31.26 11.14
C ILE A 159 -15.43 -31.40 10.94
N ALA A 160 -15.86 -32.65 10.74
CA ALA A 160 -17.28 -33.01 10.66
C ALA A 160 -17.91 -33.31 12.04
N LEU A 161 -19.13 -32.79 12.27
CA LEU A 161 -19.99 -32.97 13.42
C LEU A 161 -21.37 -33.56 13.00
N ASP A 162 -21.87 -34.52 13.77
CA ASP A 162 -23.12 -35.25 13.50
C ASP A 162 -24.25 -34.70 14.39
N SER A 163 -25.27 -34.06 13.78
CA SER A 163 -26.38 -33.37 14.48
C SER A 163 -27.58 -33.10 13.57
N CYS A 164 -28.81 -33.37 14.02
CA CYS A 164 -30.02 -32.87 13.33
C CYS A 164 -30.34 -31.40 13.63
N GLU A 165 -29.87 -30.83 14.75
CA GLU A 165 -30.00 -29.38 15.02
C GLU A 165 -28.80 -28.63 14.42
N GLY A 166 -29.05 -27.53 13.71
CA GLY A 166 -28.01 -26.70 13.11
C GLY A 166 -27.11 -26.03 14.14
N VAL A 167 -25.80 -26.22 13.98
CA VAL A 167 -24.78 -25.77 14.94
C VAL A 167 -24.20 -24.43 14.47
N LEU A 168 -24.13 -23.45 15.37
CA LEU A 168 -23.54 -22.14 15.04
C LEU A 168 -22.02 -22.27 14.86
N GLY A 169 -21.50 -21.72 13.76
CA GLY A 169 -20.11 -21.90 13.32
C GLY A 169 -19.86 -23.21 12.56
N TYR A 170 -20.92 -23.75 11.93
CA TYR A 170 -20.83 -24.91 11.04
C TYR A 170 -21.82 -24.78 9.86
N VAL A 171 -21.46 -25.33 8.70
CA VAL A 171 -22.27 -25.39 7.47
C VAL A 171 -22.53 -26.83 7.03
N THR A 172 -23.23 -27.03 5.90
CA THR A 172 -23.65 -28.35 5.38
C THR A 172 -22.92 -28.80 4.11
N ASN A 173 -21.96 -28.01 3.62
CA ASN A 173 -21.00 -28.42 2.59
C ASN A 173 -19.64 -28.75 3.26
N ALA A 174 -18.75 -29.42 2.54
CA ALA A 174 -17.46 -29.90 3.06
C ALA A 174 -16.33 -29.55 2.08
N ASP A 175 -16.46 -28.39 1.46
CA ASP A 175 -15.82 -28.07 0.19
C ASP A 175 -14.67 -27.04 0.35
N ASP A 176 -14.37 -26.63 1.59
CA ASP A 176 -13.26 -25.74 1.94
C ASP A 176 -11.91 -26.51 2.06
N CYS A 177 -10.81 -25.80 1.81
CA CYS A 177 -9.45 -26.29 1.91
C CYS A 177 -8.52 -25.47 2.86
N ASP A 178 -8.97 -24.35 3.45
CA ASP A 178 -8.19 -23.50 4.39
C ASP A 178 -9.10 -22.70 5.37
N ASP A 179 -9.92 -23.38 6.20
CA ASP A 179 -10.90 -22.89 7.24
C ASP A 179 -10.34 -21.92 8.33
N GLU A 180 -9.17 -21.32 8.10
CA GLU A 180 -8.66 -20.13 8.79
C GLU A 180 -8.67 -18.87 7.87
N ARG A 181 -9.17 -18.95 6.62
CA ARG A 181 -9.04 -17.92 5.57
C ARG A 181 -10.28 -17.80 4.64
N PRO A 182 -11.11 -16.75 4.79
CA PRO A 182 -12.33 -16.51 4.00
C PRO A 182 -12.04 -15.96 2.57
N ASP A 183 -10.81 -16.18 2.10
CA ASP A 183 -10.30 -15.87 0.76
C ASP A 183 -9.81 -17.14 0.01
N VAL A 184 -10.12 -18.33 0.55
CA VAL A 184 -9.88 -19.65 -0.05
C VAL A 184 -11.16 -20.47 0.03
N ASN A 185 -11.84 -20.69 -1.11
CA ASN A 185 -13.08 -21.45 -1.16
C ASN A 185 -13.51 -21.77 -2.60
N PRO A 186 -14.44 -22.72 -2.83
CA PRO A 186 -15.02 -23.11 -4.13
C PRO A 186 -15.61 -22.04 -5.05
N VAL A 187 -15.59 -20.76 -4.68
CA VAL A 187 -16.04 -19.61 -5.51
C VAL A 187 -15.08 -18.42 -5.46
N ALA A 188 -13.86 -18.60 -4.94
CA ALA A 188 -12.77 -17.65 -5.13
C ALA A 188 -12.38 -17.56 -6.62
N GLU A 189 -11.54 -16.57 -6.96
CA GLU A 189 -10.79 -16.56 -8.22
C GLU A 189 -9.32 -16.76 -7.86
N ASP A 190 -8.64 -17.70 -8.53
CA ASP A 190 -7.29 -18.11 -8.18
C ASP A 190 -6.27 -16.97 -8.38
N VAL A 191 -5.27 -16.88 -7.49
CA VAL A 191 -4.30 -15.78 -7.44
C VAL A 191 -2.87 -16.31 -7.38
N CYS A 192 -1.94 -15.61 -8.03
CA CYS A 192 -0.55 -16.08 -8.19
C CYS A 192 0.30 -16.04 -6.90
N ASP A 193 -0.10 -16.72 -5.83
CA ASP A 193 0.67 -16.86 -4.60
C ASP A 193 1.25 -18.28 -4.38
N GLY A 194 0.97 -19.22 -5.31
CA GLY A 194 1.46 -20.59 -5.28
C GLY A 194 0.64 -21.54 -4.42
N LYS A 195 -0.65 -21.26 -4.25
CA LYS A 195 -1.66 -22.10 -3.58
C LYS A 195 -2.74 -22.55 -4.55
N ASP A 196 -3.71 -23.25 -3.98
CA ASP A 196 -5.02 -23.62 -4.50
C ASP A 196 -6.00 -22.72 -3.73
N ASN A 197 -6.50 -21.63 -4.34
CA ASN A 197 -7.40 -20.69 -3.68
C ASN A 197 -8.88 -21.00 -3.99
N ASP A 198 -9.20 -21.64 -5.11
CA ASP A 198 -10.58 -22.06 -5.44
C ASP A 198 -10.93 -23.52 -5.05
N CYS A 199 -9.98 -24.24 -4.45
CA CYS A 199 -10.11 -25.62 -3.97
C CYS A 199 -10.44 -26.67 -5.07
N ASP A 200 -10.20 -26.37 -6.36
CA ASP A 200 -10.32 -27.31 -7.51
C ASP A 200 -9.29 -28.45 -7.43
N GLY A 201 -8.10 -28.18 -6.89
CA GLY A 201 -6.99 -29.14 -6.75
C GLY A 201 -5.86 -29.03 -7.79
N GLU A 202 -5.90 -28.05 -8.70
CA GLU A 202 -4.73 -27.54 -9.41
C GLU A 202 -4.09 -26.36 -8.58
N THR A 203 -3.41 -25.38 -9.19
CA THR A 203 -2.75 -24.23 -8.52
C THR A 203 -2.32 -23.16 -9.55
N ASP A 204 -2.52 -21.88 -9.26
CA ASP A 204 -2.23 -20.72 -10.12
C ASP A 204 -2.89 -20.78 -11.52
N GLU A 205 -4.01 -21.49 -11.72
CA GLU A 205 -4.63 -21.70 -13.04
C GLU A 205 -5.77 -20.72 -13.40
N GLY A 206 -6.16 -20.72 -14.69
CA GLY A 206 -7.06 -19.70 -15.25
C GLY A 206 -6.43 -18.29 -15.39
N ILE A 207 -5.36 -17.98 -14.66
CA ILE A 207 -4.72 -16.66 -14.62
C ILE A 207 -3.99 -16.34 -15.95
N GLU A 208 -4.13 -15.10 -16.43
CA GLU A 208 -3.44 -14.57 -17.62
C GLU A 208 -1.95 -14.28 -17.32
N THR A 209 -1.12 -15.33 -17.36
CA THR A 209 0.34 -15.24 -17.18
C THR A 209 1.02 -14.37 -18.24
N THR A 210 1.98 -13.53 -17.85
CA THR A 210 2.82 -12.79 -18.80
C THR A 210 3.97 -13.65 -19.36
N PRO A 211 4.37 -13.46 -20.63
CA PRO A 211 5.56 -14.09 -21.19
C PRO A 211 6.80 -13.30 -20.81
N TRP A 212 7.77 -13.98 -20.19
CA TRP A 212 9.08 -13.43 -19.82
C TRP A 212 10.16 -14.10 -20.66
N TYR A 213 11.02 -13.29 -21.26
CA TYR A 213 12.03 -13.70 -22.25
C TYR A 213 13.38 -13.78 -21.55
N ARG A 214 14.15 -14.84 -21.83
CA ARG A 214 15.45 -15.04 -21.16
C ARG A 214 16.37 -13.88 -21.46
N ASP A 215 17.01 -13.36 -20.42
CA ASP A 215 18.11 -12.40 -20.46
C ASP A 215 19.36 -13.17 -19.96
N ALA A 216 20.38 -13.31 -20.81
CA ALA A 216 21.53 -14.18 -20.59
C ALA A 216 22.88 -13.45 -20.43
N ASP A 217 22.96 -12.18 -20.80
CA ASP A 217 24.15 -11.33 -20.66
C ASP A 217 23.93 -10.09 -19.75
N GLU A 218 22.71 -9.90 -19.24
CA GLU A 218 22.29 -8.93 -18.23
C GLU A 218 22.15 -7.48 -18.74
N ASP A 219 21.73 -7.28 -20.01
CA ASP A 219 21.51 -5.95 -20.61
C ASP A 219 20.10 -5.35 -20.49
N GLY A 220 19.08 -6.19 -20.23
CA GLY A 220 17.67 -5.77 -20.06
C GLY A 220 16.73 -6.07 -21.23
N TYR A 221 17.23 -6.61 -22.34
CA TYR A 221 16.45 -7.27 -23.39
C TYR A 221 16.56 -8.81 -23.26
N GLY A 222 15.84 -9.57 -24.09
CA GLY A 222 15.89 -11.03 -24.00
C GLY A 222 15.37 -11.81 -25.21
N ASP A 223 15.85 -13.05 -25.35
CA ASP A 223 15.67 -13.94 -26.51
C ASP A 223 14.19 -14.17 -26.86
N PRO A 224 13.70 -13.74 -28.05
CA PRO A 224 12.35 -14.03 -28.53
C PRO A 224 12.00 -15.53 -28.62
N SER A 225 13.01 -16.41 -28.64
CA SER A 225 12.88 -17.87 -28.67
C SER A 225 12.94 -18.53 -27.28
N GLY A 226 13.37 -17.79 -26.26
CA GLY A 226 13.77 -18.28 -24.94
C GLY A 226 12.76 -18.06 -23.81
N PHE A 227 11.49 -17.82 -24.14
CA PHE A 227 10.49 -17.37 -23.17
C PHE A 227 9.88 -18.47 -22.28
N ILE A 228 9.42 -18.06 -21.10
CA ILE A 228 8.55 -18.82 -20.19
C ILE A 228 7.35 -17.96 -19.78
N ALA A 229 6.22 -18.59 -19.47
CA ALA A 229 5.03 -17.90 -18.96
C ALA A 229 5.02 -17.96 -17.43
N ALA A 230 4.85 -16.81 -16.75
CA ALA A 230 4.80 -16.70 -15.30
C ALA A 230 4.08 -15.40 -14.88
N CYS A 231 3.55 -15.32 -13.65
CA CYS A 231 2.88 -14.11 -13.18
C CYS A 231 3.85 -12.97 -12.81
N TYR A 232 5.06 -13.31 -12.37
CA TYR A 232 6.09 -12.37 -11.94
C TYR A 232 7.41 -12.66 -12.65
N GLN A 233 8.24 -11.63 -12.81
CA GLN A 233 9.54 -11.69 -13.49
C GLN A 233 10.45 -12.78 -12.87
N PRO A 234 10.73 -13.87 -13.62
CA PRO A 234 11.65 -14.90 -13.16
C PRO A 234 13.10 -14.38 -13.26
N ALA A 235 13.96 -14.73 -12.30
CA ALA A 235 15.34 -14.26 -12.29
C ALA A 235 16.12 -14.73 -13.56
N GLY A 236 16.72 -13.78 -14.29
CA GLY A 236 17.35 -14.02 -15.60
C GLY A 236 16.37 -14.04 -16.77
N TYR A 237 15.26 -13.30 -16.66
CA TYR A 237 14.28 -13.06 -17.70
C TYR A 237 13.71 -11.62 -17.58
N VAL A 238 13.23 -11.05 -18.69
CA VAL A 238 12.70 -9.68 -18.82
C VAL A 238 11.45 -9.65 -19.71
N GLU A 239 10.75 -8.51 -19.81
CA GLU A 239 9.59 -8.33 -20.72
C GLU A 239 9.98 -7.98 -22.19
N PRO A 240 11.01 -7.15 -22.47
CA PRO A 240 11.42 -6.85 -23.84
C PRO A 240 11.96 -8.09 -24.55
N TRP A 241 11.31 -8.48 -25.64
CA TRP A 241 11.52 -9.74 -26.39
C TRP A 241 12.33 -9.55 -27.68
N THR A 242 13.01 -8.42 -27.80
CA THR A 242 13.48 -7.87 -29.09
C THR A 242 15.00 -7.92 -29.26
N ASP A 243 15.69 -8.68 -28.42
CA ASP A 243 17.08 -9.07 -28.57
C ASP A 243 17.28 -9.96 -29.81
N CYS A 244 18.44 -9.85 -30.46
CA CYS A 244 18.84 -10.66 -31.60
C CYS A 244 20.13 -11.49 -31.41
N ASP A 245 20.90 -11.33 -30.32
CA ASP A 245 21.99 -12.24 -29.89
C ASP A 245 22.24 -12.19 -28.36
N ASP A 246 21.29 -12.74 -27.56
CA ASP A 246 21.25 -13.04 -26.10
C ASP A 246 22.51 -13.73 -25.52
N ALA A 247 23.66 -13.07 -25.69
CA ALA A 247 25.02 -13.53 -25.44
C ALA A 247 26.10 -12.43 -25.63
N ASP A 248 25.79 -11.31 -26.28
CA ASP A 248 26.65 -10.12 -26.38
C ASP A 248 25.85 -8.82 -26.09
N PRO A 249 26.04 -8.15 -24.94
CA PRO A 249 25.24 -7.01 -24.46
C PRO A 249 25.58 -5.69 -25.19
N SER A 250 25.98 -5.81 -26.46
CA SER A 250 26.20 -4.74 -27.42
C SER A 250 25.37 -4.93 -28.72
N ILE A 251 24.44 -5.90 -28.71
CA ILE A 251 23.57 -6.28 -29.82
C ILE A 251 22.11 -6.32 -29.30
N ASN A 252 21.52 -5.15 -29.08
CA ASN A 252 20.16 -4.99 -28.53
C ASN A 252 19.48 -3.70 -29.04
N PRO A 253 18.14 -3.58 -28.97
CA PRO A 253 17.40 -2.39 -29.42
C PRO A 253 17.64 -1.05 -28.70
N GLY A 254 18.57 -0.99 -27.74
CA GLY A 254 19.10 0.24 -27.16
C GLY A 254 20.54 0.57 -27.61
N ALA A 255 21.21 -0.34 -28.32
CA ALA A 255 22.58 -0.18 -28.78
C ALA A 255 22.66 0.75 -30.01
N PRO A 256 23.78 1.46 -30.20
CA PRO A 256 24.01 2.26 -31.40
C PRO A 256 24.57 1.41 -32.54
N GLU A 257 24.02 1.56 -33.75
CA GLU A 257 24.55 0.95 -34.98
C GLU A 257 26.02 1.34 -35.25
N LEU A 258 26.81 0.35 -35.67
CA LEU A 258 28.23 0.43 -36.00
C LEU A 258 28.52 -0.21 -37.36
N CYS A 259 29.57 0.26 -38.04
CA CYS A 259 29.98 -0.22 -39.36
C CYS A 259 30.83 -1.52 -39.32
N ASP A 260 30.42 -2.52 -38.55
CA ASP A 260 31.19 -3.77 -38.34
C ASP A 260 30.63 -5.02 -39.05
N GLY A 261 29.43 -4.93 -39.63
CA GLY A 261 28.73 -6.01 -40.33
C GLY A 261 27.70 -6.80 -39.50
N LEU A 262 27.30 -6.27 -38.33
CA LEU A 262 26.23 -6.80 -37.47
C LEU A 262 24.94 -5.95 -37.57
N ASP A 263 23.92 -6.33 -36.81
CA ASP A 263 22.59 -5.72 -36.70
C ASP A 263 22.49 -5.36 -35.20
N ASN A 264 23.21 -4.31 -34.77
CA ASN A 264 23.42 -3.97 -33.36
C ASN A 264 22.13 -3.48 -32.69
N ASP A 265 21.30 -2.69 -33.38
CA ASP A 265 20.03 -2.20 -32.83
C ASP A 265 18.82 -3.14 -33.09
N CYS A 266 19.08 -4.28 -33.74
CA CYS A 266 18.10 -5.32 -34.09
C CYS A 266 16.89 -4.82 -34.92
N ASP A 267 16.92 -3.65 -35.59
CA ASP A 267 15.83 -3.19 -36.46
C ASP A 267 15.68 -4.02 -37.75
N GLY A 268 16.71 -4.81 -38.10
CA GLY A 268 16.78 -5.62 -39.31
C GLY A 268 17.55 -4.94 -40.45
N THR A 269 18.29 -3.87 -40.17
CA THR A 269 19.27 -3.26 -41.07
C THR A 269 20.67 -3.39 -40.51
N VAL A 270 21.63 -3.65 -41.40
CA VAL A 270 23.05 -3.90 -41.10
C VAL A 270 23.86 -2.79 -41.77
N ASP A 271 24.77 -2.15 -41.04
CA ASP A 271 25.64 -1.07 -41.51
C ASP A 271 24.86 0.09 -42.20
N PRO A 272 23.88 0.77 -41.56
CA PRO A 272 23.17 1.89 -42.17
C PRO A 272 24.11 3.07 -42.48
N ASP A 273 23.77 3.86 -43.51
CA ASP A 273 24.62 4.97 -43.98
C ASP A 273 24.88 6.06 -42.93
N ASP A 274 24.05 6.15 -41.89
CA ASP A 274 24.13 7.03 -40.73
C ASP A 274 24.49 6.35 -39.39
N ALA A 275 25.09 5.14 -39.45
CA ALA A 275 25.71 4.48 -38.29
C ALA A 275 26.78 5.34 -37.59
N THR A 276 27.05 5.06 -36.32
CA THR A 276 27.72 5.98 -35.39
C THR A 276 29.19 6.27 -35.75
N ASP A 277 29.88 5.31 -36.35
CA ASP A 277 31.26 5.45 -36.85
C ASP A 277 31.36 5.55 -38.38
N ALA A 278 30.25 5.81 -39.08
CA ALA A 278 30.20 5.91 -40.53
C ALA A 278 31.16 6.99 -41.08
N GLY A 279 32.00 6.58 -42.04
CA GLY A 279 32.99 7.46 -42.65
C GLY A 279 32.37 8.52 -43.55
N THR A 280 32.90 9.74 -43.53
CA THR A 280 32.57 10.78 -44.50
C THR A 280 33.51 10.72 -45.69
N TRP A 281 32.94 10.73 -46.90
CA TRP A 281 33.66 10.59 -48.16
C TRP A 281 33.30 11.73 -49.12
N TYR A 282 34.30 12.28 -49.80
CA TYR A 282 34.21 13.43 -50.71
C TYR A 282 34.48 12.96 -52.14
N THR A 283 33.83 13.53 -53.15
CA THR A 283 34.08 13.10 -54.54
C THR A 283 35.45 13.59 -55.02
N ASP A 284 36.20 12.69 -55.66
CA ASP A 284 37.53 12.90 -56.25
C ASP A 284 37.38 12.66 -57.76
N VAL A 285 37.23 13.75 -58.53
CA VAL A 285 36.89 13.71 -59.97
C VAL A 285 38.14 13.64 -60.85
N ASP A 286 39.27 14.18 -60.41
CA ASP A 286 40.49 14.29 -61.23
C ASP A 286 41.66 13.38 -60.83
N GLY A 287 41.67 12.87 -59.59
CA GLY A 287 42.60 11.85 -59.10
C GLY A 287 43.83 12.37 -58.35
N ASP A 288 43.80 13.58 -57.81
CA ASP A 288 44.86 14.16 -56.96
C ASP A 288 44.99 13.45 -55.59
N GLY A 289 43.87 13.16 -54.92
CA GLY A 289 43.81 12.51 -53.60
C GLY A 289 43.02 13.25 -52.52
N TYR A 290 42.58 14.48 -52.79
CA TYR A 290 41.56 15.23 -52.05
C TYR A 290 40.22 15.17 -52.77
N GLY A 291 39.20 15.89 -52.28
CA GLY A 291 37.88 15.93 -52.92
C GLY A 291 36.96 17.04 -52.42
N ASP A 292 35.93 17.33 -53.23
CA ASP A 292 34.98 18.44 -53.04
C ASP A 292 34.23 18.34 -51.71
N VAL A 293 34.44 19.33 -50.84
CA VAL A 293 33.77 19.47 -49.53
C VAL A 293 32.24 19.62 -49.65
N ALA A 294 31.72 20.12 -50.77
CA ALA A 294 30.29 20.23 -51.04
C ALA A 294 29.65 18.93 -51.53
N SER A 295 30.45 17.93 -51.90
CA SER A 295 30.04 16.58 -52.33
C SER A 295 30.25 15.51 -51.26
N ALA A 296 30.30 15.91 -49.98
CA ALA A 296 30.41 15.01 -48.83
C ALA A 296 29.21 14.05 -48.71
N VAL A 297 29.50 12.76 -48.51
CA VAL A 297 28.53 11.69 -48.23
C VAL A 297 29.05 10.82 -47.09
N THR A 298 28.26 10.66 -46.03
CA THR A 298 28.54 9.74 -44.93
C THR A 298 27.99 8.35 -45.27
N THR A 299 28.78 7.30 -45.04
CA THR A 299 28.41 5.88 -45.21
C THR A 299 29.51 4.95 -44.66
N CYS A 300 29.12 3.78 -44.16
CA CYS A 300 30.06 2.74 -43.69
C CYS A 300 31.04 2.24 -44.76
N SER A 301 30.73 2.36 -46.07
CA SER A 301 31.60 1.82 -47.13
C SER A 301 31.93 2.83 -48.23
N GLN A 302 33.24 3.05 -48.47
CA GLN A 302 33.76 4.02 -49.44
C GLN A 302 33.06 3.94 -50.81
N PRO A 303 32.31 4.98 -51.22
CA PRO A 303 31.71 5.04 -52.55
C PRO A 303 32.74 4.99 -53.68
N ALA A 304 32.31 4.49 -54.85
CA ALA A 304 33.19 4.32 -56.00
C ALA A 304 33.45 5.66 -56.72
N GLY A 305 34.57 6.30 -56.39
CA GLY A 305 34.95 7.63 -56.90
C GLY A 305 35.01 8.73 -55.83
N THR A 306 35.11 8.35 -54.56
CA THR A 306 35.26 9.27 -53.43
C THR A 306 36.49 8.93 -52.59
N ILE A 307 37.01 9.89 -51.85
CA ILE A 307 38.15 9.76 -50.92
C ILE A 307 37.79 10.32 -49.53
N ALA A 308 38.54 9.95 -48.49
CA ALA A 308 38.29 10.40 -47.11
C ALA A 308 38.88 11.78 -46.79
N ALA A 309 39.81 12.27 -47.62
CA ALA A 309 40.40 13.60 -47.46
C ALA A 309 39.55 14.63 -48.23
N GLY A 310 38.70 15.36 -47.52
CA GLY A 310 38.05 16.55 -48.06
C GLY A 310 38.98 17.76 -48.01
N GLY A 311 38.64 18.79 -48.77
CA GLY A 311 39.30 20.11 -48.71
C GLY A 311 39.63 20.73 -50.05
N ASP A 312 39.33 20.03 -51.15
CA ASP A 312 39.50 20.56 -52.50
C ASP A 312 38.50 21.70 -52.77
N CYS A 313 38.98 22.75 -53.43
CA CYS A 313 38.26 23.96 -53.79
C CYS A 313 38.01 24.14 -55.31
N ASP A 314 38.65 23.34 -56.19
CA ASP A 314 38.28 23.17 -57.62
C ASP A 314 38.66 21.74 -58.11
N ASP A 315 37.85 20.75 -57.71
CA ASP A 315 37.81 19.28 -58.03
C ASP A 315 37.75 18.95 -59.55
N ALA A 316 38.49 19.70 -60.34
CA ALA A 316 38.63 19.60 -61.79
C ALA A 316 40.05 19.96 -62.29
N ASP A 317 40.95 20.47 -61.43
CA ASP A 317 42.37 20.68 -61.77
C ASP A 317 43.34 20.25 -60.63
N THR A 318 43.92 19.05 -60.80
CA THR A 318 45.02 18.35 -60.06
C THR A 318 46.24 19.17 -59.59
N GLY A 319 46.24 20.49 -59.75
CA GLY A 319 47.18 21.42 -59.13
C GLY A 319 46.59 22.23 -57.98
N VAL A 320 45.29 22.08 -57.68
CA VAL A 320 44.53 22.84 -56.67
C VAL A 320 44.05 21.88 -55.57
N SER A 321 44.71 21.86 -54.40
CA SER A 321 44.30 21.03 -53.25
C SER A 321 45.12 21.34 -51.98
N PRO A 322 44.69 20.93 -50.77
CA PRO A 322 45.46 21.06 -49.51
C PRO A 322 46.82 20.34 -49.42
N ALA A 323 47.38 19.86 -50.53
CA ALA A 323 48.77 19.40 -50.65
C ALA A 323 49.51 20.00 -51.86
N ALA A 324 48.92 20.99 -52.54
CA ALA A 324 49.56 21.79 -53.56
C ALA A 324 50.68 22.67 -52.98
N ILE A 325 51.31 23.46 -53.84
CA ILE A 325 52.21 24.54 -53.43
C ILE A 325 51.89 25.73 -54.33
N GLU A 326 51.44 26.80 -53.69
CA GLU A 326 51.06 28.08 -54.27
C GLU A 326 52.06 28.64 -55.29
N ALA A 327 51.51 29.35 -56.27
CA ALA A 327 52.27 29.87 -57.40
C ALA A 327 51.67 31.18 -57.87
N CYS A 328 52.36 32.31 -57.65
CA CYS A 328 52.04 33.68 -58.13
C CYS A 328 51.26 33.76 -59.47
N ASN A 329 49.95 33.52 -59.45
CA ASN A 329 49.06 33.34 -60.60
C ASN A 329 47.66 33.95 -60.38
N GLY A 330 47.25 34.15 -59.13
CA GLY A 330 45.95 34.72 -58.75
C GLY A 330 44.84 33.68 -58.60
N ALA A 331 45.20 32.47 -58.16
CA ALA A 331 44.31 31.42 -57.68
C ALA A 331 44.64 31.08 -56.22
N ASP A 332 43.70 30.41 -55.55
CA ASP A 332 43.87 29.75 -54.26
C ASP A 332 44.23 28.30 -54.64
N ASP A 333 45.54 28.04 -54.81
CA ASP A 333 46.09 26.76 -55.26
C ASP A 333 46.12 25.73 -54.11
N ASP A 334 46.29 26.14 -52.84
CA ASP A 334 46.33 25.20 -51.69
C ASP A 334 45.05 25.12 -50.84
N CYS A 335 44.03 25.92 -51.17
CA CYS A 335 42.69 25.91 -50.57
C CYS A 335 42.64 26.30 -49.07
N ASP A 336 43.67 26.95 -48.51
CA ASP A 336 43.61 27.51 -47.14
C ASP A 336 42.73 28.78 -47.04
N GLY A 337 42.37 29.38 -48.19
CA GLY A 337 41.56 30.59 -48.29
C GLY A 337 42.36 31.89 -48.50
N LEU A 338 43.68 31.79 -48.67
CA LEU A 338 44.55 32.85 -49.16
C LEU A 338 44.66 32.79 -50.70
N THR A 339 45.72 33.36 -51.28
CA THR A 339 45.96 33.51 -52.74
C THR A 339 47.35 34.16 -52.91
N ASP A 340 48.28 33.54 -53.62
CA ASP A 340 49.62 34.10 -53.91
C ASP A 340 50.43 34.50 -52.63
N GLU A 341 50.34 33.72 -51.54
CA GLU A 341 50.97 34.01 -50.23
C GLU A 341 52.44 33.53 -50.08
N ALA A 342 52.98 33.68 -48.86
CA ALA A 342 54.42 33.65 -48.58
C ALA A 342 55.02 32.23 -48.62
N GLY A 343 55.75 31.94 -49.69
CA GLY A 343 56.23 30.61 -50.08
C GLY A 343 55.95 30.29 -51.56
N SER A 344 55.10 31.11 -52.19
CA SER A 344 54.68 31.02 -53.58
C SER A 344 55.83 30.82 -54.58
N THR A 345 55.60 29.97 -55.58
CA THR A 345 56.62 29.59 -56.59
C THR A 345 56.86 30.63 -57.70
N GLY A 346 57.06 31.91 -57.32
CA GLY A 346 57.39 33.00 -58.25
C GLY A 346 57.94 34.29 -57.64
N GLU A 347 58.20 34.32 -56.33
CA GLU A 347 58.41 35.52 -55.51
C GLU A 347 59.69 36.33 -55.79
N SER A 348 59.77 37.49 -55.14
CA SER A 348 61.00 38.29 -55.00
C SER A 348 61.09 38.88 -53.60
N THR A 349 62.31 38.94 -53.05
CA THR A 349 62.56 39.43 -51.69
C THR A 349 62.42 40.95 -51.60
N TRP A 350 61.55 41.38 -50.69
CA TRP A 350 61.40 42.75 -50.23
C TRP A 350 61.73 42.83 -48.74
N TYR A 351 61.90 44.04 -48.23
CA TYR A 351 62.11 44.33 -46.82
C TYR A 351 61.09 45.39 -46.45
N THR A 352 60.47 45.29 -45.28
CA THR A 352 59.52 46.30 -44.79
C THR A 352 60.23 47.66 -44.62
N ASP A 353 59.48 48.75 -44.73
CA ASP A 353 59.87 50.16 -44.54
C ASP A 353 58.82 50.74 -43.58
N GLY A 354 58.83 50.21 -42.35
CA GLY A 354 57.70 50.21 -41.41
C GLY A 354 57.40 51.58 -40.81
N ASP A 355 58.42 52.43 -40.73
CA ASP A 355 58.32 53.83 -40.29
C ASP A 355 58.31 54.84 -41.45
N GLY A 356 58.75 54.45 -42.65
CA GLY A 356 58.75 55.27 -43.87
C GLY A 356 60.01 56.11 -44.13
N ASP A 357 61.14 55.82 -43.48
CA ASP A 357 62.47 56.42 -43.71
C ASP A 357 63.06 56.11 -45.11
N SER A 358 62.68 54.97 -45.73
CA SER A 358 63.19 54.39 -46.98
C SER A 358 64.45 53.51 -46.92
N TYR A 359 64.95 53.14 -45.74
CA TYR A 359 65.64 51.85 -45.51
C TYR A 359 64.66 50.81 -44.97
N GLY A 360 65.00 49.54 -45.09
CA GLY A 360 64.18 48.45 -44.55
C GLY A 360 64.99 47.45 -43.73
N ASP A 361 64.32 46.73 -42.82
CA ASP A 361 65.00 45.79 -41.92
C ASP A 361 65.65 44.65 -42.73
N PRO A 362 66.98 44.44 -42.60
CA PRO A 362 67.64 43.25 -43.11
C PRO A 362 67.11 41.90 -42.59
N ALA A 363 66.22 41.86 -41.60
CA ALA A 363 65.52 40.69 -41.09
C ALA A 363 64.02 40.60 -41.47
N THR A 364 63.29 41.68 -41.82
CA THR A 364 61.92 41.61 -42.39
C THR A 364 61.89 41.17 -43.86
N ALA A 365 62.86 40.34 -44.26
CA ALA A 365 63.05 39.80 -45.60
C ALA A 365 61.85 38.93 -46.01
N THR A 366 60.87 39.56 -46.64
CA THR A 366 59.61 38.95 -47.09
C THR A 366 59.73 38.67 -48.59
N ASP A 367 59.87 37.39 -48.95
CA ASP A 367 59.63 36.98 -50.32
C ASP A 367 58.13 37.11 -50.60
N ALA A 368 57.78 37.81 -51.69
CA ALA A 368 56.39 38.05 -52.11
C ALA A 368 56.26 38.25 -53.62
N CYS A 369 55.09 37.95 -54.18
CA CYS A 369 54.80 38.11 -55.61
C CYS A 369 54.83 39.59 -56.08
N SER A 370 54.61 40.55 -55.18
CA SER A 370 54.85 41.99 -55.42
C SER A 370 55.03 42.78 -54.12
N ALA A 371 55.81 43.86 -54.16
CA ALA A 371 56.02 44.73 -53.00
C ALA A 371 54.71 45.34 -52.45
N ALA A 372 54.58 45.36 -51.14
CA ALA A 372 53.58 46.13 -50.41
C ALA A 372 53.82 47.66 -50.53
N ALA A 373 52.98 48.47 -49.89
CA ALA A 373 53.05 49.94 -49.99
C ALA A 373 54.13 50.57 -49.08
N ASP A 374 54.65 49.73 -48.19
CA ASP A 374 55.47 49.90 -47.00
C ASP A 374 56.64 48.89 -47.06
N GLN A 375 57.16 48.65 -48.27
CA GLN A 375 58.26 47.73 -48.54
C GLN A 375 59.23 48.29 -49.59
N VAL A 376 60.53 48.09 -49.34
CA VAL A 376 61.65 48.55 -50.16
C VAL A 376 62.61 47.40 -50.52
N ALA A 377 63.65 47.74 -51.29
CA ALA A 377 64.68 46.81 -51.78
C ALA A 377 66.10 47.12 -51.28
N ASP A 378 66.24 48.09 -50.36
CA ASP A 378 67.47 48.30 -49.58
C ASP A 378 67.26 47.75 -48.17
N ARG A 379 68.29 47.11 -47.61
CA ARG A 379 68.21 46.23 -46.44
C ARG A 379 69.31 46.59 -45.46
N SER A 380 69.20 47.81 -44.97
CA SER A 380 70.27 48.55 -44.31
C SER A 380 69.86 49.14 -42.98
N ASP A 381 68.62 48.92 -42.53
CA ASP A 381 68.19 49.34 -41.21
C ASP A 381 68.63 48.38 -40.08
N CYS A 382 68.24 48.67 -38.84
CA CYS A 382 68.36 47.78 -37.69
C CYS A 382 67.19 47.86 -36.67
N ASP A 383 66.28 48.84 -36.77
CA ASP A 383 64.96 48.82 -36.09
C ASP A 383 63.93 49.60 -36.94
N ASP A 384 63.42 48.90 -37.96
CA ASP A 384 62.39 49.27 -38.96
C ASP A 384 60.99 49.58 -38.35
N THR A 385 60.95 49.92 -37.05
CA THR A 385 59.78 50.35 -36.32
C THR A 385 59.89 51.79 -35.77
N ASP A 386 61.07 52.42 -35.80
CA ASP A 386 61.26 53.83 -35.45
C ASP A 386 62.21 54.54 -36.44
N ALA A 387 61.68 55.52 -37.20
CA ALA A 387 62.42 56.39 -38.13
C ALA A 387 63.53 57.26 -37.49
N LEU A 388 63.80 57.05 -36.20
CA LEU A 388 64.88 57.63 -35.42
C LEU A 388 66.01 56.64 -35.11
N VAL A 389 65.87 55.36 -35.46
CA VAL A 389 66.90 54.32 -35.50
C VAL A 389 67.18 54.01 -36.96
N ASN A 390 68.43 54.17 -37.41
CA ASN A 390 68.88 53.92 -38.80
C ASN A 390 70.38 54.29 -38.92
N PRO A 391 71.07 53.97 -40.04
CA PRO A 391 72.50 54.25 -40.23
C PRO A 391 72.97 55.73 -40.21
N VAL A 392 72.13 56.68 -39.79
CA VAL A 392 72.48 58.11 -39.57
C VAL A 392 71.91 58.72 -38.27
N ALA A 393 71.44 57.89 -37.34
CA ALA A 393 70.77 58.24 -36.07
C ALA A 393 71.73 58.53 -34.88
N ALA A 394 71.28 58.36 -33.62
CA ALA A 394 72.09 58.56 -32.40
C ALA A 394 71.50 58.02 -31.06
N GLU A 395 72.22 57.08 -30.44
CA GLU A 395 72.01 56.38 -29.13
C GLU A 395 71.16 57.05 -28.03
N SER A 396 70.11 56.33 -27.58
CA SER A 396 69.06 56.77 -26.65
C SER A 396 68.48 55.63 -25.79
N CYS A 397 69.16 55.27 -24.71
CA CYS A 397 69.02 53.93 -24.12
C CYS A 397 67.63 53.33 -23.80
N ASN A 398 67.42 52.19 -24.48
CA ASN A 398 66.19 51.49 -24.84
C ASN A 398 66.42 49.96 -25.04
N GLY A 399 67.66 49.51 -25.16
CA GLY A 399 68.09 48.14 -25.50
C GLY A 399 68.74 48.00 -26.89
N VAL A 400 68.80 49.07 -27.69
CA VAL A 400 68.97 49.06 -29.16
C VAL A 400 70.32 49.66 -29.58
N ASP A 401 70.66 49.49 -30.86
CA ASP A 401 71.84 50.01 -31.56
C ASP A 401 71.41 51.17 -32.47
N ASP A 402 70.97 52.31 -31.91
CA ASP A 402 70.19 53.32 -32.65
C ASP A 402 70.86 53.79 -33.96
N ASP A 403 72.20 53.95 -34.01
CA ASP A 403 72.90 54.36 -35.25
C ASP A 403 73.45 53.21 -36.14
N CYS A 404 73.06 51.96 -35.81
CA CYS A 404 73.37 50.71 -36.52
C CYS A 404 74.88 50.42 -36.76
N ASP A 405 75.77 50.96 -35.93
CA ASP A 405 77.25 50.78 -36.00
C ASP A 405 77.75 49.51 -35.26
N GLY A 406 76.91 48.91 -34.40
CA GLY A 406 77.22 47.78 -33.53
C GLY A 406 77.56 48.19 -32.09
N GLY A 407 77.00 49.30 -31.63
CA GLY A 407 77.39 50.12 -30.48
C GLY A 407 76.54 50.02 -29.21
N VAL A 408 75.32 49.45 -29.29
CA VAL A 408 74.32 49.23 -28.21
C VAL A 408 74.64 49.89 -26.87
N ASP A 409 74.02 51.05 -26.65
CA ASP A 409 73.55 51.51 -25.34
C ASP A 409 74.56 51.64 -24.21
N ILE A 410 75.35 52.70 -24.33
CA ILE A 410 76.25 53.19 -23.30
C ILE A 410 75.44 54.06 -22.29
N GLY A 411 74.41 53.44 -21.66
CA GLY A 411 73.21 54.12 -21.10
C GLY A 411 72.66 53.72 -19.71
N LEU A 412 71.51 53.00 -19.67
CA LEU A 412 70.46 53.00 -18.62
C LEU A 412 69.91 51.58 -18.28
N THR A 413 68.81 51.49 -17.49
CA THR A 413 68.18 50.24 -16.96
C THR A 413 66.71 50.41 -16.49
N THR A 414 65.94 49.31 -16.43
CA THR A 414 64.52 49.13 -15.99
C THR A 414 64.41 47.96 -14.95
N THR A 415 63.22 47.46 -14.56
CA THR A 415 63.01 46.43 -13.51
C THR A 415 61.97 45.35 -13.90
N TYR A 416 62.15 44.09 -13.44
CA TYR A 416 61.29 42.90 -13.68
C TYR A 416 61.17 42.00 -12.43
N TYR A 417 60.21 41.06 -12.41
CA TYR A 417 59.97 40.04 -11.35
C TYR A 417 60.22 38.61 -11.87
N GLN A 418 60.51 37.64 -11.01
CA GLN A 418 60.79 36.24 -11.41
C GLN A 418 59.49 35.44 -11.58
N ASP A 419 59.52 34.48 -12.49
CA ASP A 419 58.43 33.59 -12.92
C ASP A 419 59.00 32.16 -12.99
N VAL A 420 58.50 31.23 -12.17
CA VAL A 420 59.15 29.90 -11.91
C VAL A 420 58.42 28.71 -12.52
N ASP A 421 57.09 28.67 -12.45
CA ASP A 421 56.22 27.62 -13.01
C ASP A 421 55.80 27.89 -14.47
N LEU A 422 55.87 29.16 -14.91
CA LEU A 422 55.63 29.65 -16.27
C LEU A 422 54.15 29.91 -16.64
N ASP A 423 53.31 30.28 -15.68
CA ASP A 423 51.94 30.72 -15.96
C ASP A 423 51.83 32.15 -16.55
N GLY A 424 52.80 33.03 -16.26
CA GLY A 424 52.88 34.42 -16.74
C GLY A 424 52.74 35.52 -15.67
N TYR A 425 52.54 35.17 -14.40
CA TYR A 425 52.65 36.06 -13.24
C TYR A 425 54.03 35.87 -12.57
N GLY A 426 54.26 36.38 -11.34
CA GLY A 426 55.57 36.23 -10.68
C GLY A 426 55.82 36.98 -9.37
N ASP A 427 56.86 36.56 -8.63
CA ASP A 427 57.17 36.99 -7.27
C ASP A 427 57.66 38.44 -7.15
N VAL A 428 56.83 39.28 -6.52
CA VAL A 428 57.14 40.68 -6.16
C VAL A 428 58.38 40.84 -5.25
N ALA A 429 58.74 39.81 -4.46
CA ALA A 429 59.91 39.82 -3.59
C ALA A 429 61.22 39.52 -4.33
N THR A 430 61.17 38.90 -5.52
CA THR A 430 62.33 38.51 -6.33
C THR A 430 62.38 39.30 -7.63
N SER A 431 62.96 40.50 -7.56
CA SER A 431 63.08 41.44 -8.69
C SER A 431 64.51 41.73 -9.15
N LEU A 432 64.65 42.04 -10.45
CA LEU A 432 65.91 42.29 -11.16
C LEU A 432 65.86 43.64 -11.90
N GLU A 433 66.88 44.49 -11.73
CA GLU A 433 67.09 45.65 -12.60
C GLU A 433 67.94 45.28 -13.84
N ALA A 434 67.36 45.42 -15.03
CA ALA A 434 67.96 45.12 -16.33
C ALA A 434 67.41 46.06 -17.43
N CYS A 435 68.10 46.21 -18.54
CA CYS A 435 67.63 47.02 -19.69
C CYS A 435 66.82 46.23 -20.73
N GLY A 436 66.37 45.03 -20.36
CA GLY A 436 65.59 44.12 -21.21
C GLY A 436 65.16 42.89 -20.40
N LEU A 437 64.06 42.28 -20.85
CA LEU A 437 63.35 41.18 -20.17
C LEU A 437 64.02 39.82 -20.49
N SER A 438 63.97 38.86 -19.57
CA SER A 438 64.58 37.52 -19.73
C SER A 438 63.61 36.40 -19.37
N VAL A 439 63.65 35.28 -20.09
CA VAL A 439 62.77 34.10 -19.85
C VAL A 439 62.82 33.63 -18.39
N GLY A 440 61.65 33.32 -17.81
CA GLY A 440 61.46 33.06 -16.37
C GLY A 440 61.42 34.34 -15.53
N TRP A 441 61.06 35.46 -16.15
CA TRP A 441 60.81 36.77 -15.53
C TRP A 441 59.70 37.48 -16.28
N VAL A 442 58.88 38.25 -15.58
CA VAL A 442 57.73 39.00 -16.11
C VAL A 442 57.71 40.46 -15.62
N THR A 443 56.75 41.24 -16.10
CA THR A 443 56.53 42.63 -15.64
C THR A 443 55.41 42.78 -14.61
N ASP A 444 54.48 41.83 -14.54
CA ASP A 444 53.50 41.82 -13.46
C ASP A 444 54.07 41.11 -12.22
N GLY A 445 53.49 41.40 -11.06
CA GLY A 445 54.08 41.03 -9.76
C GLY A 445 53.01 40.69 -8.73
N THR A 446 52.03 39.91 -9.16
CA THR A 446 50.74 39.66 -8.48
C THR A 446 50.46 38.19 -8.18
N ASP A 447 51.42 37.32 -8.46
CA ASP A 447 51.40 35.91 -8.08
C ASP A 447 51.49 35.76 -6.55
N CYS A 448 50.81 34.73 -6.03
CA CYS A 448 50.77 34.38 -4.61
C CYS A 448 51.46 33.03 -4.24
N ASP A 449 51.81 32.15 -5.19
CA ASP A 449 52.70 30.98 -4.96
C ASP A 449 53.48 30.53 -6.23
N ASP A 450 54.57 31.27 -6.57
CA ASP A 450 55.67 31.09 -7.58
C ASP A 450 56.34 29.68 -7.63
N VAL A 451 55.52 28.62 -7.62
CA VAL A 451 55.86 27.19 -7.77
C VAL A 451 54.68 26.31 -8.28
N ASP A 452 53.44 26.82 -8.38
CA ASP A 452 52.24 26.03 -8.73
C ASP A 452 51.38 26.75 -9.78
N ASP A 453 51.35 26.22 -11.02
CA ASP A 453 50.68 26.82 -12.19
C ASP A 453 49.13 26.82 -12.12
N THR A 454 48.57 26.54 -10.94
CA THR A 454 47.13 26.57 -10.66
C THR A 454 46.69 27.66 -9.66
N VAL A 455 47.64 28.45 -9.11
CA VAL A 455 47.38 29.46 -8.06
C VAL A 455 47.84 30.85 -8.54
N ASN A 456 46.97 31.57 -9.25
CA ASN A 456 47.31 32.86 -9.87
C ASN A 456 46.09 33.76 -10.19
N PRO A 457 46.28 35.07 -10.46
CA PRO A 457 45.23 36.04 -10.80
C PRO A 457 44.36 35.82 -12.06
N ALA A 458 44.33 34.61 -12.61
CA ALA A 458 43.40 34.17 -13.65
C ALA A 458 42.88 32.73 -13.43
N ALA A 459 43.16 32.11 -12.29
CA ALA A 459 42.61 30.82 -11.87
C ALA A 459 41.10 30.92 -11.56
N ALA A 460 40.53 29.81 -11.07
CA ALA A 460 39.17 29.77 -10.54
C ALA A 460 39.19 29.02 -9.21
N GLU A 461 38.52 29.57 -8.20
CA GLU A 461 38.48 29.03 -6.85
C GLU A 461 37.97 27.57 -6.80
N VAL A 462 38.55 26.81 -5.87
CA VAL A 462 38.20 25.44 -5.51
C VAL A 462 38.06 25.40 -3.99
N CYS A 463 37.09 24.65 -3.46
CA CYS A 463 36.91 24.49 -2.01
C CYS A 463 38.05 23.66 -1.37
N ASP A 464 39.25 24.23 -1.23
CA ASP A 464 40.45 23.54 -0.70
C ASP A 464 41.27 24.35 0.32
N THR A 465 40.82 25.55 0.70
CA THR A 465 41.43 26.51 1.64
C THR A 465 42.69 27.25 1.13
N ILE A 466 42.91 27.27 -0.18
CA ILE A 466 43.89 28.14 -0.87
C ILE A 466 43.17 29.37 -1.45
N ASP A 467 43.90 30.48 -1.61
CA ASP A 467 43.51 31.70 -2.33
C ASP A 467 43.93 31.45 -3.80
N ASN A 468 43.11 30.77 -4.61
CA ASN A 468 43.53 30.30 -5.94
C ASN A 468 43.67 31.47 -6.92
N ASP A 469 42.78 32.46 -6.88
CA ASP A 469 42.80 33.64 -7.77
C ASP A 469 43.61 34.85 -7.22
N CYS A 470 44.22 34.71 -6.05
CA CYS A 470 45.05 35.72 -5.38
C CYS A 470 44.35 37.06 -5.04
N ASP A 471 43.00 37.19 -5.04
CA ASP A 471 42.28 38.41 -4.60
C ASP A 471 42.42 38.70 -3.08
N SER A 472 42.89 37.72 -2.29
CA SER A 472 42.95 37.73 -0.82
C SER A 472 41.64 37.45 -0.08
N VAL A 473 40.66 36.86 -0.77
CA VAL A 473 39.64 35.97 -0.20
C VAL A 473 40.13 34.51 -0.36
N VAL A 474 39.37 33.53 0.14
CA VAL A 474 39.63 32.09 0.09
C VAL A 474 38.26 31.42 0.07
N ASP A 475 38.04 30.44 -0.81
CA ASP A 475 36.82 29.61 -0.87
C ASP A 475 35.50 30.41 -1.04
N GLU A 476 35.42 31.48 -1.88
CA GLU A 476 34.18 32.28 -1.99
C GLU A 476 33.14 31.86 -3.05
N ALA A 477 31.99 32.54 -2.99
CA ALA A 477 30.74 32.19 -3.67
C ALA A 477 30.89 32.02 -5.20
N GLY A 478 30.92 30.76 -5.63
CA GLY A 478 31.20 30.33 -7.01
C GLY A 478 32.37 29.35 -7.15
N ALA A 479 33.06 29.02 -6.05
CA ALA A 479 34.14 28.04 -6.02
C ALA A 479 33.70 26.64 -6.48
N PHE A 480 34.62 25.87 -7.06
CA PHE A 480 34.35 24.50 -7.45
C PHE A 480 34.37 23.56 -6.24
N GLY A 481 33.19 23.03 -5.89
CA GLY A 481 33.01 22.06 -4.79
C GLY A 481 32.16 22.55 -3.63
N GLU A 482 31.40 23.65 -3.78
CA GLU A 482 30.45 24.10 -2.75
C GLU A 482 29.39 23.02 -2.47
N ASP A 483 29.07 22.83 -1.19
CA ASP A 483 27.94 22.00 -0.74
C ASP A 483 26.69 22.88 -0.53
N ASP A 484 25.51 22.27 -0.67
CA ASP A 484 24.21 22.90 -0.39
C ASP A 484 23.81 22.64 1.07
N TRP A 485 23.66 23.71 1.87
CA TRP A 485 23.35 23.63 3.30
C TRP A 485 21.95 24.14 3.63
N TYR A 486 21.27 23.42 4.53
CA TYR A 486 19.98 23.78 5.12
C TYR A 486 20.15 24.13 6.61
N THR A 487 19.27 24.96 7.15
CA THR A 487 19.30 25.36 8.57
C THR A 487 18.65 24.29 9.43
N ASP A 488 19.38 23.84 10.46
CA ASP A 488 18.96 22.95 11.55
C ASP A 488 18.95 23.77 12.85
N ALA A 489 17.78 24.33 13.21
CA ALA A 489 17.65 25.31 14.29
C ALA A 489 17.30 24.69 15.66
N ASP A 490 16.86 23.43 15.72
CA ASP A 490 16.61 22.69 16.97
C ASP A 490 17.64 21.59 17.29
N GLY A 491 18.35 21.07 16.29
CA GLY A 491 19.53 20.20 16.43
C GLY A 491 19.29 18.71 16.19
N ASP A 492 18.32 18.30 15.36
CA ASP A 492 18.05 16.88 15.07
C ASP A 492 18.90 16.29 13.93
N GLY A 493 19.32 17.11 12.96
CA GLY A 493 20.18 16.75 11.84
C GLY A 493 19.54 16.84 10.44
N TYR A 494 18.24 17.13 10.34
CA TYR A 494 17.57 17.62 9.13
C TYR A 494 17.46 19.15 9.17
N GLY A 495 17.01 19.79 8.09
CA GLY A 495 16.86 21.25 8.07
C GLY A 495 15.87 21.80 7.04
N ASP A 496 15.37 23.01 7.30
CA ASP A 496 14.27 23.66 6.55
C ASP A 496 14.65 23.81 5.06
N PRO A 497 13.95 23.12 4.13
CA PRO A 497 14.17 23.21 2.68
C PRO A 497 14.05 24.64 2.11
N SER A 498 13.46 25.57 2.85
CA SER A 498 13.30 26.99 2.48
C SER A 498 14.54 27.86 2.77
N THR A 499 15.53 27.34 3.51
CA THR A 499 16.70 28.10 4.00
C THR A 499 18.00 27.90 3.21
N LEU A 500 17.95 27.07 2.15
CA LEU A 500 19.08 26.68 1.29
C LEU A 500 20.15 27.77 1.08
N THR A 501 21.38 27.45 1.48
CA THR A 501 22.58 28.29 1.35
C THR A 501 23.76 27.46 0.86
N THR A 502 24.17 27.66 -0.40
CA THR A 502 25.33 27.01 -1.03
C THR A 502 26.64 27.67 -0.58
N GLN A 503 27.61 26.91 -0.05
CA GLN A 503 28.96 27.38 0.34
C GLN A 503 29.93 26.21 0.67
N CYS A 504 31.24 26.42 0.57
CA CYS A 504 32.26 25.38 0.85
C CYS A 504 32.29 24.90 2.31
N ASP A 505 32.11 25.80 3.28
CA ASP A 505 32.30 25.54 4.72
C ASP A 505 30.93 25.51 5.43
N ALA A 506 30.72 24.62 6.41
CA ALA A 506 29.41 24.46 7.05
C ALA A 506 28.94 25.73 7.81
N PRO A 507 27.68 26.18 7.65
CA PRO A 507 27.05 27.12 8.58
C PRO A 507 27.09 26.61 10.04
N THR A 508 26.89 27.51 11.02
CA THR A 508 26.99 27.14 12.45
C THR A 508 25.87 26.21 12.92
N ASP A 509 24.79 26.24 12.15
CA ASP A 509 23.47 25.63 12.25
C ASP A 509 23.13 24.97 10.89
N GLY A 510 24.15 24.50 10.15
CA GLY A 510 24.00 23.98 8.79
C GLY A 510 24.13 22.46 8.67
N VAL A 511 23.20 21.83 7.95
CA VAL A 511 23.20 20.40 7.62
C VAL A 511 23.04 20.16 6.11
N LEU A 512 23.41 18.96 5.66
CA LEU A 512 23.38 18.52 4.25
C LEU A 512 22.11 17.74 3.87
N VAL A 513 21.15 17.59 4.79
CA VAL A 513 19.95 16.77 4.60
C VAL A 513 18.72 17.67 4.75
N ASP A 514 17.91 17.74 3.70
CA ASP A 514 16.63 18.44 3.72
C ASP A 514 15.48 17.51 4.13
N GLY A 515 14.31 18.12 4.36
CA GLY A 515 13.03 17.42 4.52
C GLY A 515 12.30 17.72 5.83
N ASP A 516 12.92 18.47 6.75
CA ASP A 516 12.28 19.03 7.94
C ASP A 516 11.03 19.84 7.55
N CYS A 517 9.93 19.63 8.28
CA CYS A 517 8.65 20.30 8.08
C CYS A 517 8.24 21.28 9.21
N ASP A 518 8.93 21.30 10.36
CA ASP A 518 8.86 22.35 11.39
C ASP A 518 10.19 22.45 12.19
N ASP A 519 11.17 23.22 11.65
CA ASP A 519 12.50 23.63 12.16
C ASP A 519 12.48 24.38 13.53
N ALA A 520 11.49 24.08 14.36
CA ALA A 520 11.38 24.44 15.76
C ALA A 520 11.06 23.23 16.66
N SER A 521 10.98 22.03 16.09
CA SER A 521 10.52 20.78 16.69
C SER A 521 11.32 19.57 16.20
N ALA A 522 12.32 19.15 17.01
CA ALA A 522 13.21 17.97 16.86
C ALA A 522 12.52 16.58 16.89
N ALA A 523 11.30 16.52 16.36
CA ALA A 523 10.41 15.38 16.18
C ALA A 523 9.63 15.48 14.86
N ALA A 524 9.80 16.54 14.07
CA ALA A 524 9.12 16.82 12.80
C ALA A 524 10.10 16.69 11.61
N HIS A 525 10.56 15.45 11.37
CA HIS A 525 11.62 15.16 10.41
C HIS A 525 11.36 13.85 9.62
N PRO A 526 11.95 13.69 8.42
CA PRO A 526 11.85 12.47 7.63
C PRO A 526 12.12 11.20 8.43
N GLY A 527 11.10 10.34 8.54
CA GLY A 527 11.19 9.07 9.27
C GLY A 527 11.31 9.21 10.80
N ALA A 528 10.75 10.26 11.38
CA ALA A 528 10.46 10.34 12.81
C ALA A 528 9.41 9.30 13.24
N LEU A 529 8.88 9.45 14.45
CA LEU A 529 7.69 8.72 14.90
C LEU A 529 6.47 9.61 14.72
N GLU A 530 5.56 9.21 13.84
CA GLU A 530 4.20 9.79 13.77
C GLU A 530 3.45 9.56 15.10
N ALA A 531 3.30 10.63 15.86
CA ALA A 531 2.64 10.63 17.15
C ALA A 531 1.16 11.04 17.00
N CYS A 532 0.32 10.46 17.86
CA CYS A 532 -1.08 10.85 17.95
C CYS A 532 -1.20 12.17 18.74
N ASP A 533 -0.84 13.29 18.11
CA ASP A 533 -1.04 14.66 18.62
C ASP A 533 -1.55 15.69 17.58
N GLY A 534 -1.49 15.37 16.28
CA GLY A 534 -2.14 16.12 15.20
C GLY A 534 -1.24 17.12 14.46
N GLU A 535 0.08 17.04 14.66
CA GLU A 535 1.08 17.67 13.81
C GLU A 535 1.76 16.58 12.93
N ASP A 536 2.20 16.94 11.72
CA ASP A 536 2.94 16.06 10.80
C ASP A 536 4.35 15.81 11.39
N ASN A 537 4.68 14.57 11.79
CA ASN A 537 5.98 14.30 12.45
C ASN A 537 6.97 13.62 11.50
N ASP A 538 6.55 12.67 10.66
CA ASP A 538 7.47 12.00 9.73
C ASP A 538 7.68 12.72 8.39
N CYS A 539 6.99 13.84 8.18
CA CYS A 539 7.05 14.76 7.04
C CYS A 539 6.65 14.15 5.69
N ASP A 540 5.85 13.07 5.65
CA ASP A 540 5.30 12.51 4.39
C ASP A 540 4.14 13.34 3.76
N ALA A 541 3.68 14.39 4.47
CA ALA A 541 2.54 15.24 4.17
C ALA A 541 1.14 14.65 4.50
N SER A 542 1.05 13.66 5.39
CA SER A 542 -0.19 13.01 5.83
C SER A 542 -0.43 13.08 7.34
N THR A 543 -0.99 14.20 7.80
CA THR A 543 -1.64 14.34 9.14
C THR A 543 -2.89 13.44 9.27
N VAL A 544 -2.69 12.12 9.29
CA VAL A 544 -3.73 11.09 9.28
C VAL A 544 -3.29 9.95 10.20
N GLU A 545 -3.36 10.24 11.49
CA GLU A 545 -2.87 9.44 12.60
C GLU A 545 -3.85 8.28 12.93
N THR A 546 -4.78 7.97 12.04
CA THR A 546 -5.89 7.03 12.29
C THR A 546 -5.39 5.62 12.53
N GLY A 547 -5.72 5.06 13.69
CA GLY A 547 -5.17 3.77 14.12
C GLY A 547 -3.74 3.82 14.69
N ALA A 548 -3.17 5.01 14.98
CA ALA A 548 -1.94 5.16 15.75
C ALA A 548 -2.20 5.26 17.27
N ALA A 549 -1.25 4.81 18.09
CA ALA A 549 -1.30 4.95 19.53
C ALA A 549 0.08 5.25 20.14
N THR A 550 0.13 6.29 20.98
CA THR A 550 1.37 6.85 21.51
C THR A 550 1.31 6.90 23.04
N TRP A 551 2.32 6.32 23.69
CA TRP A 551 2.52 6.47 25.14
C TRP A 551 3.48 7.62 25.41
N TRP A 552 3.07 8.53 26.29
CA TRP A 552 3.82 9.69 26.73
C TRP A 552 4.19 9.51 28.20
N ASP A 553 5.49 9.47 28.51
CA ASP A 553 5.96 9.30 29.89
C ASP A 553 5.79 10.57 30.75
N ALA A 554 6.04 10.47 32.05
CA ALA A 554 5.97 11.61 32.98
C ALA A 554 7.02 12.73 32.73
N ALA A 555 7.94 12.56 31.78
CA ALA A 555 8.85 13.61 31.30
C ALA A 555 8.39 14.24 29.97
N GLY A 556 7.35 13.68 29.32
CA GLY A 556 6.84 14.10 28.02
C GLY A 556 7.51 13.39 26.83
N VAL A 557 8.20 12.27 27.05
CA VAL A 557 8.83 11.49 25.98
C VAL A 557 7.79 10.56 25.35
N ALA A 558 7.59 10.70 24.04
CA ALA A 558 6.73 9.83 23.24
C ALA A 558 7.35 8.43 23.04
N THR A 559 6.51 7.43 22.82
CA THR A 559 6.90 6.06 22.47
C THR A 559 5.77 5.41 21.67
N ASP A 560 6.10 4.81 20.53
CA ASP A 560 5.14 4.06 19.74
C ASP A 560 4.65 2.83 20.52
N VAL A 561 3.33 2.69 20.60
CA VAL A 561 2.66 1.50 21.13
C VAL A 561 1.61 0.96 20.15
N THR A 562 1.54 1.54 18.94
CA THR A 562 0.58 1.21 17.86
C THR A 562 0.58 -0.27 17.56
N ALA A 563 1.73 -0.85 17.20
CA ALA A 563 1.84 -2.27 16.87
C ALA A 563 1.52 -3.20 18.07
N THR A 564 1.63 -2.71 19.31
CA THR A 564 1.27 -3.48 20.51
C THR A 564 -0.24 -3.49 20.73
N LEU A 565 -0.92 -2.38 20.48
CA LEU A 565 -2.37 -2.23 20.68
C LEU A 565 -3.19 -2.71 19.49
N ALA A 566 -2.69 -2.55 18.26
CA ALA A 566 -3.30 -3.04 17.03
C ALA A 566 -3.26 -4.57 16.90
N ALA A 567 -2.39 -5.25 17.67
CA ALA A 567 -2.42 -6.70 17.83
C ALA A 567 -3.64 -7.21 18.63
N GLY A 568 -4.42 -6.30 19.24
CA GLY A 568 -5.66 -6.62 19.93
C GLY A 568 -6.76 -7.02 18.96
N THR A 569 -7.48 -8.09 19.29
CA THR A 569 -8.63 -8.60 18.51
C THR A 569 -9.84 -8.84 19.41
N ALA A 570 -11.01 -9.05 18.80
CA ALA A 570 -12.22 -9.47 19.50
C ALA A 570 -12.03 -10.77 20.32
N ALA A 571 -11.25 -11.72 19.81
CA ALA A 571 -10.95 -12.97 20.51
C ALA A 571 -9.87 -12.78 21.61
N SER A 572 -8.94 -11.84 21.44
CA SER A 572 -7.82 -11.58 22.33
C SER A 572 -7.45 -10.08 22.34
N PRO A 573 -8.13 -9.26 23.16
CA PRO A 573 -7.80 -7.85 23.33
C PRO A 573 -6.53 -7.69 24.17
N VAL A 574 -5.75 -6.67 23.86
CA VAL A 574 -4.46 -6.37 24.51
C VAL A 574 -4.68 -5.91 25.95
N VAL A 575 -3.98 -6.51 26.90
CA VAL A 575 -4.08 -6.09 28.31
C VAL A 575 -3.16 -4.91 28.56
N ILE A 576 -3.74 -3.78 28.94
CA ILE A 576 -3.07 -2.50 29.20
C ILE A 576 -2.96 -2.30 30.72
N GLY A 577 -1.77 -2.17 31.30
CA GLY A 577 -1.65 -1.92 32.73
C GLY A 577 -0.33 -2.32 33.37
N ASP A 578 -0.38 -3.10 34.46
CA ASP A 578 0.82 -3.39 35.26
C ASP A 578 1.59 -4.65 34.85
N ALA A 579 2.92 -4.59 35.03
CA ALA A 579 3.92 -5.59 34.57
C ALA A 579 3.79 -7.01 35.14
N SER A 580 2.73 -7.32 35.89
CA SER A 580 2.40 -8.68 36.33
C SER A 580 1.29 -9.36 35.52
N THR A 581 0.53 -8.60 34.73
CA THR A 581 -0.64 -9.10 33.96
C THR A 581 -0.86 -8.45 32.60
N ALA A 582 -0.10 -7.41 32.23
CA ALA A 582 -0.31 -6.64 31.00
C ALA A 582 0.68 -6.99 29.88
N ASP A 583 0.21 -6.89 28.64
CA ASP A 583 1.00 -6.95 27.41
C ASP A 583 1.64 -5.57 27.13
N LEU A 584 0.84 -4.50 27.28
CA LEU A 584 1.33 -3.12 27.30
C LEU A 584 1.48 -2.64 28.76
N VAL A 585 2.72 -2.48 29.20
CA VAL A 585 3.05 -1.99 30.54
C VAL A 585 3.15 -0.47 30.57
N ILE A 586 2.37 0.19 31.44
CA ILE A 586 2.35 1.66 31.59
C ILE A 586 2.57 2.10 33.04
N GLU A 587 3.27 3.23 33.22
CA GLU A 587 3.52 3.88 34.52
C GLU A 587 2.80 5.25 34.62
N GLU A 588 3.42 6.27 35.23
CA GLU A 588 2.90 7.65 35.28
C GLU A 588 3.06 8.32 33.91
N GLY A 589 1.98 8.88 33.35
CA GLY A 589 1.97 9.42 31.99
C GLY A 589 0.59 9.49 31.32
N VAL A 590 0.57 9.60 29.99
CA VAL A 590 -0.63 9.66 29.15
C VAL A 590 -0.52 8.63 28.03
N LEU A 591 -1.58 7.86 27.78
CA LEU A 591 -1.72 7.04 26.58
C LEU A 591 -2.74 7.74 25.66
N THR A 592 -2.28 8.25 24.51
CA THR A 592 -3.17 8.78 23.47
C THR A 592 -3.48 7.69 22.46
N LEU A 593 -4.77 7.50 22.17
CA LEU A 593 -5.30 6.60 21.16
C LEU A 593 -5.95 7.46 20.07
N CYS A 594 -5.53 7.31 18.82
CA CYS A 594 -6.15 8.03 17.72
C CYS A 594 -7.43 7.33 17.23
N ASP A 595 -8.13 7.99 16.32
CA ASP A 595 -9.46 7.61 15.84
C ASP A 595 -9.46 6.18 15.26
N GLY A 596 -10.42 5.37 15.70
CA GLY A 596 -10.42 3.93 15.47
C GLY A 596 -11.11 3.13 16.57
N THR A 597 -11.06 1.80 16.44
CA THR A 597 -11.58 0.85 17.44
C THR A 597 -10.43 -0.01 17.97
N TRP A 598 -10.17 0.11 19.27
CA TRP A 598 -9.07 -0.52 19.97
C TRP A 598 -9.58 -1.68 20.83
N TYR A 599 -9.16 -2.90 20.50
CA TYR A 599 -9.47 -4.10 21.28
C TYR A 599 -8.51 -4.21 22.46
N GLY A 600 -8.87 -3.62 23.61
CA GLY A 600 -7.99 -3.50 24.77
C GLY A 600 -8.72 -3.60 26.11
N GLN A 601 -8.10 -4.28 27.08
CA GLN A 601 -8.57 -4.38 28.46
C GLN A 601 -7.61 -3.66 29.41
N VAL A 602 -8.07 -2.59 30.06
CA VAL A 602 -7.28 -1.86 31.06
C VAL A 602 -7.34 -2.61 32.41
N SER A 603 -6.19 -2.95 32.99
CA SER A 603 -6.09 -3.74 34.22
C SER A 603 -4.97 -3.20 35.15
N LEU A 604 -5.37 -2.39 36.13
CA LEU A 604 -4.46 -1.68 37.04
C LEU A 604 -4.62 -2.20 38.47
N SER A 605 -3.64 -2.93 39.01
CA SER A 605 -3.69 -3.45 40.40
C SER A 605 -2.82 -2.67 41.41
N GLN A 606 -1.95 -1.79 40.89
CA GLN A 606 -0.93 -1.06 41.64
C GLN A 606 -1.21 0.45 41.69
N VAL A 607 -0.47 1.19 42.51
CA VAL A 607 -0.72 2.63 42.73
C VAL A 607 0.01 3.46 41.68
N ALA A 608 -0.64 3.72 40.55
CA ALA A 608 -0.26 4.82 39.67
C ALA A 608 -0.43 6.17 40.40
N THR A 609 0.47 7.10 40.13
CA THR A 609 0.46 8.45 40.73
C THR A 609 -0.54 9.36 40.02
N GLU A 610 -0.43 9.41 38.69
CA GLU A 610 -1.36 10.07 37.77
C GLU A 610 -1.23 9.33 36.41
N LEU A 611 -2.35 8.86 35.85
CA LEU A 611 -2.38 8.14 34.57
C LEU A 611 -3.65 8.54 33.82
N THR A 612 -3.50 8.92 32.57
CA THR A 612 -4.61 9.22 31.65
C THR A 612 -4.57 8.29 30.45
N ILE A 613 -5.73 7.80 30.01
CA ILE A 613 -5.91 7.22 28.68
C ILE A 613 -6.92 8.12 27.96
N GLN A 614 -6.56 8.62 26.79
CA GLN A 614 -7.36 9.61 26.05
C GLN A 614 -7.55 9.24 24.57
N GLY A 615 -8.75 9.51 24.04
CA GLY A 615 -9.06 9.42 22.62
C GLY A 615 -8.96 10.78 21.94
N PHE A 616 -8.24 10.85 20.81
CA PHE A 616 -7.86 12.12 20.18
C PHE A 616 -9.04 12.88 19.55
N GLY A 617 -9.79 12.26 18.63
CA GLY A 617 -11.05 12.80 18.10
C GLY A 617 -12.24 12.71 19.07
N GLY A 618 -11.99 12.31 20.31
CA GLY A 618 -12.98 12.17 21.37
C GLY A 618 -13.91 10.96 21.21
N ALA A 619 -14.89 10.83 22.11
CA ALA A 619 -15.66 9.58 22.25
C ALA A 619 -16.49 9.22 21.02
N SER A 620 -16.75 10.16 20.11
CA SER A 620 -17.41 9.90 18.82
C SER A 620 -16.53 9.20 17.77
N ALA A 621 -15.21 9.12 17.99
CA ALA A 621 -14.25 8.62 17.01
C ALA A 621 -13.24 7.61 17.58
N THR A 622 -12.88 7.72 18.86
CA THR A 622 -12.05 6.71 19.56
C THR A 622 -12.92 5.76 20.39
N THR A 623 -12.89 4.46 20.04
CA THR A 623 -13.57 3.39 20.78
C THR A 623 -12.54 2.44 21.43
N LEU A 624 -12.74 2.11 22.70
CA LEU A 624 -12.01 1.08 23.45
C LEU A 624 -13.01 -0.03 23.82
N THR A 625 -12.71 -1.26 23.42
CA THR A 625 -13.64 -2.40 23.53
C THR A 625 -12.94 -3.70 23.90
N THR A 626 -13.69 -4.64 24.48
CA THR A 626 -13.28 -6.04 24.65
C THR A 626 -14.21 -7.01 23.91
N ALA A 627 -14.83 -6.54 22.82
CA ALA A 627 -15.96 -7.21 22.18
C ALA A 627 -15.71 -8.67 21.83
N SER A 628 -16.67 -9.52 22.18
CA SER A 628 -16.94 -10.73 21.41
C SER A 628 -18.45 -11.00 21.41
N SER A 629 -18.99 -11.40 20.27
CA SER A 629 -20.36 -11.89 20.15
C SER A 629 -20.52 -13.34 20.63
N SER A 630 -19.40 -14.06 20.82
CA SER A 630 -19.34 -15.52 20.93
C SER A 630 -18.77 -16.06 22.26
N GLY A 631 -18.19 -15.24 23.13
CA GLY A 631 -17.68 -15.68 24.45
C GLY A 631 -16.16 -15.65 24.63
N GLY A 632 -15.50 -14.70 23.97
CA GLY A 632 -14.15 -14.22 24.29
C GLY A 632 -14.03 -13.59 25.70
N PRO A 633 -12.91 -12.92 25.99
CA PRO A 633 -12.38 -12.84 27.36
C PRO A 633 -13.27 -12.21 28.42
N THR A 634 -13.21 -12.83 29.60
CA THR A 634 -14.20 -12.69 30.65
C THR A 634 -13.87 -11.54 31.60
N GLY A 635 -14.35 -10.32 31.34
CA GLY A 635 -14.02 -9.19 32.21
C GLY A 635 -14.71 -7.87 31.89
N SER A 636 -14.28 -6.84 32.60
CA SER A 636 -14.62 -5.44 32.35
C SER A 636 -13.67 -4.84 31.31
N VAL A 637 -14.10 -3.86 30.51
CA VAL A 637 -13.19 -3.11 29.61
C VAL A 637 -12.10 -2.39 30.43
N VAL A 638 -12.48 -1.79 31.55
CA VAL A 638 -11.57 -1.09 32.47
C VAL A 638 -11.71 -1.63 33.90
N SER A 639 -10.60 -2.11 34.47
CA SER A 639 -10.52 -2.64 35.83
C SER A 639 -9.44 -1.93 36.64
N VAL A 640 -9.87 -1.19 37.66
CA VAL A 640 -8.98 -0.41 38.53
C VAL A 640 -9.07 -0.92 39.97
N SER A 641 -7.91 -1.26 40.55
CA SER A 641 -7.77 -1.60 41.96
C SER A 641 -6.60 -0.84 42.58
N ASN A 642 -6.90 0.05 43.53
CA ASN A 642 -5.91 0.86 44.27
C ASN A 642 -5.12 1.91 43.45
N ALA A 643 -5.38 2.06 42.15
CA ALA A 643 -4.81 3.10 41.29
C ALA A 643 -5.74 4.33 41.15
N THR A 644 -5.20 5.42 40.61
CA THR A 644 -5.99 6.52 40.01
C THR A 644 -5.92 6.39 38.49
N LEU A 645 -7.02 6.66 37.78
CA LEU A 645 -7.10 6.63 36.32
C LEU A 645 -8.02 7.74 35.81
N THR A 646 -7.58 8.48 34.80
CA THR A 646 -8.43 9.37 33.99
C THR A 646 -8.70 8.71 32.65
N LEU A 647 -9.96 8.75 32.20
CA LEU A 647 -10.41 8.32 30.89
C LEU A 647 -11.01 9.55 30.20
N GLN A 648 -10.49 9.94 29.03
CA GLN A 648 -10.90 11.18 28.36
C GLN A 648 -11.24 10.94 26.89
N GLY A 649 -12.40 11.38 26.42
CA GLY A 649 -12.76 11.26 25.00
C GLY A 649 -12.82 9.83 24.47
N LEU A 650 -13.29 8.85 25.26
CA LEU A 650 -13.38 7.44 24.84
C LEU A 650 -14.84 6.96 24.84
N THR A 651 -15.22 6.19 23.81
CA THR A 651 -16.35 5.24 23.92
C THR A 651 -15.84 3.91 24.49
N ILE A 652 -16.49 3.40 25.53
CA ILE A 652 -16.09 2.20 26.29
C ILE A 652 -17.24 1.18 26.20
N THR A 653 -17.04 0.11 25.45
CA THR A 653 -18.14 -0.80 25.05
C THR A 653 -17.78 -2.28 25.04
N ASP A 654 -18.82 -3.11 24.95
CA ASP A 654 -18.80 -4.57 24.77
C ASP A 654 -18.08 -5.37 25.86
N GLY A 655 -17.89 -4.78 27.05
CA GLY A 655 -17.41 -5.48 28.23
C GLY A 655 -18.41 -6.50 28.75
N ASN A 656 -17.97 -7.76 28.90
CA ASN A 656 -18.80 -8.89 29.32
C ASN A 656 -18.31 -9.47 30.66
N GLY A 657 -18.82 -8.89 31.75
CA GLY A 657 -18.49 -9.34 33.10
C GLY A 657 -19.22 -10.64 33.45
N THR A 658 -18.53 -11.78 33.36
CA THR A 658 -19.06 -13.14 33.64
C THR A 658 -19.81 -13.28 34.97
N SER A 659 -20.60 -14.37 35.09
CA SER A 659 -21.66 -14.63 36.08
C SER A 659 -21.26 -14.65 37.58
N GLY A 660 -20.70 -13.56 38.09
CA GLY A 660 -20.13 -13.39 39.43
C GLY A 660 -19.31 -12.09 39.56
N SER A 661 -18.78 -11.60 38.44
CA SER A 661 -18.20 -10.28 38.24
C SER A 661 -19.27 -9.18 38.16
N ALA A 662 -18.81 -7.95 37.98
CA ALA A 662 -19.58 -6.72 38.02
C ALA A 662 -18.74 -5.60 37.37
N GLY A 663 -19.39 -4.59 36.79
CA GLY A 663 -18.75 -3.69 35.82
C GLY A 663 -18.54 -4.42 34.51
N GLY A 664 -19.37 -4.14 33.50
CA GLY A 664 -19.05 -4.49 32.12
C GLY A 664 -18.09 -3.45 31.55
N GLY A 665 -18.44 -2.16 31.62
CA GLY A 665 -17.56 -1.07 31.20
C GLY A 665 -16.40 -0.86 32.18
N VAL A 666 -16.70 -0.26 33.34
CA VAL A 666 -15.69 0.26 34.29
C VAL A 666 -15.86 -0.31 35.69
N VAL A 667 -14.78 -0.81 36.28
CA VAL A 667 -14.70 -1.27 37.68
C VAL A 667 -13.73 -0.41 38.48
N ALA A 668 -14.23 0.25 39.53
CA ALA A 668 -13.42 0.97 40.49
C ALA A 668 -13.42 0.23 41.84
N SER A 669 -12.27 -0.26 42.29
CA SER A 669 -12.15 -1.13 43.47
C SER A 669 -10.97 -0.80 44.39
N ARG A 670 -11.00 -1.30 45.63
CA ARG A 670 -9.84 -1.26 46.54
C ARG A 670 -9.66 -2.56 47.30
N SER A 671 -8.43 -3.05 47.35
CA SER A 671 -8.06 -4.27 48.07
C SER A 671 -7.57 -3.96 49.47
N LEU A 672 -8.32 -4.40 50.49
CA LEU A 672 -7.95 -4.26 51.91
C LEU A 672 -6.75 -5.13 52.34
N SER A 673 -6.11 -5.83 51.41
CA SER A 673 -4.96 -6.71 51.66
C SER A 673 -3.64 -5.96 51.85
N TYR A 674 -3.49 -4.77 51.27
CA TYR A 674 -2.28 -3.94 51.42
C TYR A 674 -2.36 -3.05 52.67
N GLY A 675 -1.34 -3.15 53.53
CA GLY A 675 -1.31 -2.44 54.81
C GLY A 675 -0.83 -1.00 54.69
N ALA A 676 -1.37 -0.10 55.53
CA ALA A 676 -1.09 1.34 55.55
C ALA A 676 -1.42 2.02 54.20
N LEU A 677 -2.71 2.11 53.92
CA LEU A 677 -3.29 2.45 52.62
C LEU A 677 -2.72 3.75 52.02
N PRO A 678 -2.22 3.71 50.76
CA PRO A 678 -2.07 4.89 49.91
C PRO A 678 -3.46 5.41 49.44
N ALA A 679 -3.54 6.18 48.36
CA ALA A 679 -4.72 6.91 47.92
C ALA A 679 -6.03 6.08 47.89
N THR A 680 -7.17 6.77 48.02
CA THR A 680 -8.46 6.21 47.61
C THR A 680 -8.47 6.12 46.08
N PRO A 681 -8.59 4.91 45.49
CA PRO A 681 -8.64 4.78 44.04
C PRO A 681 -9.80 5.60 43.48
N ASN A 682 -9.52 6.31 42.41
CA ASN A 682 -10.42 7.24 41.75
C ASN A 682 -10.39 6.96 40.24
N VAL A 683 -11.57 6.89 39.62
CA VAL A 683 -11.68 6.86 38.16
C VAL A 683 -12.46 8.08 37.72
N THR A 684 -11.79 9.00 37.02
CA THR A 684 -12.43 10.18 36.43
C THR A 684 -12.70 9.91 34.96
N LEU A 685 -13.93 10.13 34.51
CA LEU A 685 -14.31 10.11 33.09
C LEU A 685 -14.57 11.54 32.62
N ILE A 686 -14.00 11.93 31.47
CA ILE A 686 -14.08 13.27 30.88
C ILE A 686 -14.54 13.12 29.42
N ASP A 687 -15.61 13.82 29.01
CA ASP A 687 -16.14 13.80 27.62
C ASP A 687 -16.26 12.38 27.02
N SER A 688 -16.58 11.38 27.85
CA SER A 688 -16.51 9.94 27.53
C SER A 688 -17.89 9.27 27.57
N VAL A 689 -18.03 8.17 26.84
CA VAL A 689 -19.25 7.37 26.75
C VAL A 689 -18.98 5.94 27.26
N VAL A 690 -19.83 5.42 28.14
CA VAL A 690 -19.79 4.00 28.56
C VAL A 690 -21.08 3.34 28.12
N THR A 691 -21.04 2.47 27.10
CA THR A 691 -22.26 1.95 26.45
C THR A 691 -22.16 0.49 26.02
N GLY A 692 -23.28 -0.17 25.72
CA GLY A 692 -23.33 -1.55 25.23
C GLY A 692 -22.83 -2.65 26.20
N ASN A 693 -22.33 -2.30 27.38
CA ASN A 693 -21.68 -3.24 28.28
C ASN A 693 -22.69 -4.12 29.03
N THR A 694 -22.33 -5.38 29.27
CA THR A 694 -23.21 -6.37 29.91
C THR A 694 -22.53 -7.08 31.09
N THR A 695 -23.25 -7.25 32.20
CA THR A 695 -22.78 -8.09 33.32
C THR A 695 -23.92 -8.52 34.26
N ARG A 696 -23.58 -8.93 35.47
CA ARG A 696 -24.50 -9.28 36.56
C ARG A 696 -24.85 -8.08 37.45
N TYR A 697 -23.89 -7.20 37.71
CA TYR A 697 -24.06 -6.04 38.59
C TYR A 697 -23.28 -4.84 38.04
N GLY A 698 -23.93 -3.70 37.78
CA GLY A 698 -23.27 -2.53 37.18
C GLY A 698 -22.87 -2.80 35.73
N GLY A 699 -23.82 -2.77 34.79
CA GLY A 699 -23.57 -2.91 33.35
C GLY A 699 -22.48 -1.94 32.88
N GLY A 700 -22.74 -0.64 33.03
CA GLY A 700 -21.77 0.42 32.75
C GLY A 700 -20.65 0.47 33.78
N ILE A 701 -20.96 0.82 35.03
CA ILE A 701 -19.97 1.12 36.07
C ILE A 701 -20.27 0.36 37.38
N ALA A 702 -19.23 -0.23 38.01
CA ALA A 702 -19.31 -0.86 39.33
C ALA A 702 -18.24 -0.38 40.32
N VAL A 703 -18.66 -0.06 41.56
CA VAL A 703 -17.82 0.52 42.62
C VAL A 703 -17.75 -0.39 43.86
N TYR A 704 -16.53 -0.75 44.25
CA TYR A 704 -16.23 -1.72 45.30
C TYR A 704 -15.30 -1.21 46.41
N GLY A 705 -15.86 -1.03 47.61
CA GLY A 705 -15.07 -1.13 48.85
C GLY A 705 -13.99 -0.07 49.06
N TYR A 706 -14.37 1.21 49.00
CA TYR A 706 -13.55 2.43 49.13
C TYR A 706 -12.85 2.89 47.83
N ALA A 707 -13.60 2.98 46.73
CA ALA A 707 -13.22 3.67 45.50
C ALA A 707 -14.18 4.82 45.17
N TRP A 708 -13.74 5.76 44.34
CA TRP A 708 -14.47 6.96 43.88
C TRP A 708 -14.61 6.94 42.35
N VAL A 709 -15.71 7.48 41.82
CA VAL A 709 -15.91 7.73 40.38
C VAL A 709 -16.45 9.15 40.18
N ASP A 710 -15.85 9.90 39.27
CA ASP A 710 -16.25 11.26 38.91
C ASP A 710 -16.58 11.31 37.40
N LEU A 711 -17.79 11.73 37.04
CA LEU A 711 -18.21 11.89 35.63
C LEU A 711 -18.23 13.38 35.26
N ILE A 712 -17.40 13.78 34.29
CA ILE A 712 -17.31 15.14 33.77
C ILE A 712 -17.75 15.12 32.32
N ASP A 713 -18.89 15.78 32.01
CA ASP A 713 -19.53 15.77 30.67
C ASP A 713 -19.61 14.36 30.00
N SER A 714 -19.68 13.31 30.82
CA SER A 714 -19.58 11.91 30.41
C SER A 714 -20.89 11.14 30.64
N VAL A 715 -21.27 10.33 29.66
CA VAL A 715 -22.57 9.64 29.61
C VAL A 715 -22.38 8.12 29.75
N VAL A 716 -23.21 7.49 30.57
CA VAL A 716 -23.26 6.03 30.71
C VAL A 716 -24.61 5.59 30.15
N SER A 717 -24.67 4.98 28.96
CA SER A 717 -25.96 4.67 28.31
C SER A 717 -26.12 3.24 27.81
N ASP A 718 -27.35 2.75 27.77
CA ASP A 718 -27.71 1.48 27.08
C ASP A 718 -27.00 0.22 27.60
N ASN A 719 -26.44 0.24 28.80
CA ASN A 719 -25.78 -0.92 29.42
C ASN A 719 -26.79 -1.83 30.14
N GLU A 720 -26.54 -3.14 30.17
CA GLU A 720 -27.40 -4.14 30.85
C GLU A 720 -26.74 -4.78 32.08
N ALA A 721 -27.49 -4.91 33.17
CA ALA A 721 -27.14 -5.80 34.27
C ALA A 721 -28.24 -6.83 34.54
N THR A 722 -27.91 -8.12 34.37
CA THR A 722 -28.82 -9.27 34.58
C THR A 722 -29.30 -9.45 36.04
N SER A 723 -28.91 -8.59 36.97
CA SER A 723 -29.42 -8.59 38.35
C SER A 723 -29.65 -7.20 38.95
N LEU A 724 -28.62 -6.34 39.10
CA LEU A 724 -28.74 -5.06 39.83
C LEU A 724 -27.90 -3.95 39.17
N GLY A 725 -28.46 -2.77 38.94
CA GLY A 725 -27.71 -1.60 38.49
C GLY A 725 -27.28 -1.69 37.03
N GLY A 726 -28.10 -1.23 36.08
CA GLY A 726 -27.75 -1.23 34.65
C GLY A 726 -26.61 -0.26 34.35
N GLY A 727 -26.81 1.02 34.65
CA GLY A 727 -25.78 2.04 34.47
C GLY A 727 -24.72 2.03 35.57
N PHE A 728 -25.16 1.99 36.83
CA PHE A 728 -24.28 2.08 38.00
C PHE A 728 -24.60 1.04 39.08
N TRP A 729 -23.57 0.50 39.73
CA TRP A 729 -23.73 -0.31 40.94
C TRP A 729 -22.65 0.00 41.97
N MET A 730 -23.01 0.06 43.26
CA MET A 730 -22.04 0.29 44.35
C MET A 730 -22.26 -0.64 45.54
N GLN A 731 -21.18 -1.15 46.13
CA GLN A 731 -21.22 -1.94 47.36
C GLN A 731 -20.25 -1.45 48.46
N ASN A 732 -20.75 -1.50 49.70
CA ASN A 732 -20.08 -1.07 50.93
C ASN A 732 -19.92 0.45 51.07
N TYR A 733 -18.80 1.01 50.61
CA TYR A 733 -18.44 2.43 50.71
C TYR A 733 -17.83 2.87 49.38
N GLY A 734 -18.26 4.01 48.89
CA GLY A 734 -17.76 4.65 47.67
C GLY A 734 -18.43 6.00 47.47
N GLU A 735 -18.00 6.70 46.43
CA GLU A 735 -18.49 8.02 46.05
C GLU A 735 -18.71 8.03 44.52
N LEU A 736 -19.85 8.56 44.07
CA LEU A 736 -20.12 8.89 42.68
C LEU A 736 -20.50 10.38 42.59
N SER A 737 -19.79 11.12 41.76
CA SER A 737 -20.03 12.53 41.46
C SER A 737 -20.30 12.71 39.97
N CYS A 738 -21.07 13.72 39.60
CA CYS A 738 -21.20 14.16 38.21
C CYS A 738 -21.15 15.69 38.11
N SER A 739 -20.51 16.21 37.07
CA SER A 739 -20.53 17.63 36.73
C SER A 739 -20.60 17.83 35.22
N ALA A 740 -21.68 18.42 34.74
CA ALA A 740 -21.80 18.87 33.36
C ALA A 740 -21.36 20.35 33.20
N SER A 741 -20.84 20.69 32.03
CA SER A 741 -20.65 22.07 31.58
C SER A 741 -21.99 22.69 31.13
N MET A 742 -21.94 23.76 30.31
CA MET A 742 -23.17 24.31 29.70
C MET A 742 -23.46 23.74 28.30
N LEU A 743 -22.74 22.70 27.87
CA LEU A 743 -22.84 22.11 26.53
C LEU A 743 -22.90 20.57 26.55
N GLY A 744 -22.22 19.90 27.48
CA GLY A 744 -22.31 18.45 27.66
C GLY A 744 -23.40 18.03 28.66
N ALA A 745 -23.48 16.73 28.92
CA ALA A 745 -24.37 16.11 29.88
C ALA A 745 -23.60 15.03 30.67
N ALA A 746 -23.90 14.88 31.96
CA ALA A 746 -23.27 13.88 32.82
C ALA A 746 -24.36 13.05 33.52
N GLY A 747 -24.44 11.75 33.25
CA GLY A 747 -25.54 10.93 33.75
C GLY A 747 -25.71 9.56 33.10
N PHE A 748 -26.81 8.90 33.45
CA PHE A 748 -27.11 7.50 33.14
C PHE A 748 -28.39 7.37 32.32
N VAL A 749 -28.30 6.98 31.04
CA VAL A 749 -29.40 7.03 30.06
C VAL A 749 -29.79 5.64 29.52
N GLY A 750 -31.08 5.27 29.49
CA GLY A 750 -31.54 4.03 28.83
C GLY A 750 -31.02 2.69 29.40
N ASN A 751 -30.27 2.71 30.51
CA ASN A 751 -29.63 1.51 31.07
C ASN A 751 -30.64 0.55 31.73
N THR A 752 -30.45 -0.75 31.56
CA THR A 752 -31.45 -1.76 31.95
C THR A 752 -30.95 -2.71 33.05
N ALA A 753 -31.85 -3.02 33.99
CA ALA A 753 -31.64 -4.08 34.99
C ALA A 753 -32.97 -4.50 35.64
N PRO A 754 -33.09 -5.73 36.19
CA PRO A 754 -34.24 -6.14 37.01
C PRO A 754 -34.47 -5.26 38.25
N TYR A 755 -33.40 -4.64 38.80
CA TYR A 755 -33.48 -3.67 39.89
C TYR A 755 -32.44 -2.56 39.71
N GLY A 756 -32.90 -1.32 39.54
CA GLY A 756 -32.06 -0.13 39.36
C GLY A 756 -31.55 -0.03 37.93
N GLY A 757 -32.34 0.52 37.00
CA GLY A 757 -31.94 0.71 35.60
C GLY A 757 -30.74 1.64 35.49
N GLY A 758 -30.93 2.92 35.80
CA GLY A 758 -29.84 3.88 35.99
C GLY A 758 -28.82 3.42 37.04
N GLY A 759 -29.25 2.97 38.24
CA GLY A 759 -28.31 2.36 39.18
C GLY A 759 -28.84 1.73 40.48
N TYR A 760 -27.95 1.03 41.20
CA TYR A 760 -28.29 0.27 42.41
C TYR A 760 -27.26 0.37 43.55
N LEU A 761 -27.73 0.63 44.77
CA LEU A 761 -26.90 0.94 45.93
C LEU A 761 -26.97 -0.16 47.02
N SER A 762 -25.93 -0.99 47.10
CA SER A 762 -25.73 -2.07 48.08
C SER A 762 -24.88 -1.60 49.28
N ILE A 763 -25.33 -0.54 49.95
CA ILE A 763 -24.57 0.16 51.00
C ILE A 763 -24.76 -0.53 52.37
N SER A 764 -23.68 -1.05 52.93
CA SER A 764 -23.65 -1.74 54.23
C SER A 764 -23.17 -0.86 55.40
N THR A 765 -22.52 0.27 55.09
CA THR A 765 -21.95 1.20 56.08
C THR A 765 -22.31 2.65 55.77
N SER A 766 -21.80 3.20 54.66
CA SER A 766 -22.13 4.53 54.14
C SER A 766 -21.50 4.71 52.76
N GLY A 767 -22.19 5.40 51.85
CA GLY A 767 -21.64 5.86 50.57
C GLY A 767 -22.41 7.09 50.09
N THR A 768 -21.86 7.78 49.10
CA THR A 768 -22.40 9.02 48.53
C THR A 768 -22.60 8.87 47.03
N VAL A 769 -23.67 9.47 46.54
CA VAL A 769 -24.00 9.61 45.11
C VAL A 769 -24.59 11.00 44.93
N ASP A 770 -24.13 11.74 43.92
CA ASP A 770 -24.80 12.97 43.52
C ASP A 770 -26.11 12.65 42.78
N SER A 771 -27.23 12.94 43.43
CA SER A 771 -28.58 12.76 42.87
C SER A 771 -29.13 14.06 42.25
N VAL A 772 -28.28 15.02 41.92
CA VAL A 772 -28.63 16.36 41.42
C VAL A 772 -27.69 16.81 40.29
N GLY A 773 -26.40 16.47 40.36
CA GLY A 773 -25.41 16.67 39.29
C GLY A 773 -25.41 15.57 38.23
N CYS A 774 -25.84 14.35 38.57
CA CYS A 774 -26.02 13.24 37.63
C CYS A 774 -27.47 13.19 37.11
N ASP A 775 -27.67 13.05 35.81
CA ASP A 775 -28.95 12.62 35.23
C ASP A 775 -29.15 11.09 35.37
N TRP A 776 -30.40 10.62 35.35
CA TRP A 776 -30.79 9.21 35.55
C TRP A 776 -32.04 8.79 34.74
N GLY A 777 -32.45 9.56 33.72
CA GLY A 777 -33.65 9.31 32.88
C GLY A 777 -33.39 8.62 31.54
N ASP A 778 -34.41 8.51 30.67
CA ASP A 778 -34.28 7.94 29.31
C ASP A 778 -33.88 8.98 28.26
N ASP A 779 -33.83 10.28 28.60
CA ASP A 779 -33.13 11.29 27.80
C ASP A 779 -32.29 12.26 28.66
N ALA A 780 -31.20 12.78 28.08
CA ALA A 780 -30.26 13.70 28.72
C ALA A 780 -30.77 15.16 28.80
N SER A 781 -32.09 15.39 28.70
CA SER A 781 -32.72 16.71 28.90
C SER A 781 -33.44 16.85 30.26
N GLY A 782 -33.40 15.81 31.10
CA GLY A 782 -33.56 15.90 32.55
C GLY A 782 -34.99 16.08 33.08
N ASP A 783 -35.98 15.41 32.48
CA ASP A 783 -37.39 15.52 32.92
C ASP A 783 -38.18 14.18 32.98
N ASP A 784 -37.50 13.02 33.07
CA ASP A 784 -38.16 11.71 33.22
C ASP A 784 -37.51 10.69 34.19
N ASN A 785 -37.38 11.07 35.47
CA ASN A 785 -37.25 10.04 36.53
C ASN A 785 -38.47 9.11 36.53
N ALA A 786 -38.31 7.94 35.92
CA ALA A 786 -39.32 6.91 35.93
C ALA A 786 -39.40 6.28 37.33
N SER A 787 -40.29 5.29 37.46
CA SER A 787 -40.21 4.43 38.64
C SER A 787 -39.23 3.33 38.30
N TYR A 788 -38.15 3.21 39.09
CA TYR A 788 -37.14 2.13 39.16
C TYR A 788 -35.69 2.46 38.77
N ASP A 789 -35.36 3.70 38.38
CA ASP A 789 -34.04 4.07 37.85
C ASP A 789 -32.92 3.91 38.90
N LEU A 790 -33.02 4.62 40.03
CA LEU A 790 -32.07 4.50 41.15
C LEU A 790 -32.70 3.75 42.34
N GLN A 791 -32.08 2.66 42.78
CA GLN A 791 -32.60 1.78 43.85
C GLN A 791 -31.58 1.48 44.95
N GLN A 792 -32.04 1.02 46.13
CA GLN A 792 -31.19 0.73 47.29
C GLN A 792 -31.56 -0.58 47.99
N ALA A 793 -30.57 -1.32 48.47
CA ALA A 793 -30.74 -2.51 49.30
C ALA A 793 -31.10 -2.16 50.77
N PRO A 794 -32.14 -2.79 51.38
CA PRO A 794 -32.43 -2.61 52.80
C PRO A 794 -31.49 -3.43 53.70
N ALA A 795 -31.10 -2.89 54.85
CA ALA A 795 -30.20 -3.56 55.80
C ALA A 795 -30.80 -4.78 56.55
N SER A 796 -32.03 -5.21 56.23
CA SER A 796 -32.63 -6.46 56.73
C SER A 796 -33.72 -7.00 55.80
N THR A 797 -33.96 -8.32 55.88
CA THR A 797 -34.43 -9.17 54.76
C THR A 797 -35.94 -9.17 54.44
N ASP A 798 -36.69 -8.10 54.72
CA ASP A 798 -38.17 -8.15 54.61
C ASP A 798 -38.91 -6.88 54.10
N HIS A 799 -38.26 -5.76 53.76
CA HIS A 799 -38.96 -4.54 53.27
C HIS A 799 -38.21 -3.79 52.15
N TYR A 800 -38.76 -3.80 50.94
CA TYR A 800 -38.34 -2.90 49.85
C TYR A 800 -39.02 -1.53 50.04
N CYS A 801 -38.25 -0.45 50.18
CA CYS A 801 -38.79 0.90 50.36
C CYS A 801 -38.71 1.68 49.04
N TYR A 802 -39.81 1.68 48.26
CA TYR A 802 -39.93 2.38 46.97
C TYR A 802 -40.54 3.79 47.14
N GLY A 803 -40.16 4.76 46.29
CA GLY A 803 -40.72 6.12 46.30
C GLY A 803 -40.51 6.85 44.98
N ASN A 804 -41.38 7.82 44.67
CA ASN A 804 -41.40 8.58 43.42
C ASN A 804 -41.54 10.09 43.73
N ALA A 805 -40.69 10.90 43.09
CA ALA A 805 -40.65 12.37 43.03
C ALA A 805 -40.56 13.21 44.35
N ALA A 806 -39.74 14.27 44.27
CA ALA A 806 -39.76 15.48 45.08
C ALA A 806 -39.49 15.44 46.60
N SER A 807 -39.44 14.29 47.28
CA SER A 807 -38.87 14.21 48.64
C SER A 807 -38.34 12.82 49.03
N LEU A 808 -37.02 12.64 48.99
CA LEU A 808 -36.33 11.54 49.67
C LEU A 808 -36.28 11.81 51.18
N SER A 809 -37.34 11.35 51.85
CA SER A 809 -37.48 11.16 53.31
C SER A 809 -38.60 10.11 53.47
N ASP A 810 -38.38 8.91 54.00
CA ASP A 810 -37.75 8.67 55.32
C ASP A 810 -36.69 7.53 55.36
N ALA A 811 -36.06 7.18 54.23
CA ALA A 811 -35.00 6.14 54.19
C ALA A 811 -33.57 6.69 53.92
N VAL A 812 -33.45 7.73 53.09
CA VAL A 812 -32.20 8.43 52.78
C VAL A 812 -32.40 9.90 53.09
N SER A 813 -31.54 10.51 53.89
CA SER A 813 -31.67 11.95 54.21
C SER A 813 -30.83 12.79 53.24
N CYS A 814 -31.42 13.14 52.10
CA CYS A 814 -30.79 14.04 51.13
C CYS A 814 -31.03 15.50 51.52
N ALA A 815 -29.99 16.23 51.92
CA ALA A 815 -30.13 17.57 52.49
C ALA A 815 -29.01 18.52 52.03
N GLY A 816 -29.24 19.17 50.87
CA GLY A 816 -28.31 20.16 50.30
C GLY A 816 -27.33 19.58 49.28
N GLY A 817 -27.80 18.73 48.37
CA GLY A 817 -26.99 18.19 47.26
C GLY A 817 -26.19 16.93 47.58
N THR A 818 -26.40 16.30 48.75
CA THR A 818 -25.78 15.01 49.09
C THR A 818 -26.79 14.08 49.74
N CYS A 819 -26.82 12.84 49.27
CA CYS A 819 -27.61 11.75 49.84
C CYS A 819 -26.70 10.85 50.68
N THR A 820 -27.12 10.53 51.91
CA THR A 820 -26.33 9.70 52.85
C THR A 820 -27.19 8.59 53.47
N ALA A 821 -26.67 7.36 53.47
CA ALA A 821 -27.29 6.22 54.11
C ALA A 821 -27.08 6.24 55.63
N SER A 822 -28.12 5.89 56.40
CA SER A 822 -28.08 5.84 57.87
C SER A 822 -28.71 4.55 58.39
N THR A 823 -28.05 3.90 59.37
CA THR A 823 -28.45 2.59 59.90
C THR A 823 -29.67 2.61 60.84
N ASP A 824 -30.22 3.80 61.14
CA ASP A 824 -31.32 3.99 62.10
C ASP A 824 -32.70 4.20 61.44
N ALA A 825 -32.82 4.05 60.12
CA ALA A 825 -34.08 4.23 59.40
C ALA A 825 -35.07 3.05 59.64
N VAL A 826 -36.26 3.38 60.16
CA VAL A 826 -37.38 2.44 60.30
C VAL A 826 -38.42 2.78 59.22
N CYS A 827 -38.42 2.08 58.09
CA CYS A 827 -39.50 2.22 57.10
C CYS A 827 -40.86 1.86 57.75
N PRO A 828 -41.92 2.69 57.55
CA PRO A 828 -43.25 2.50 58.14
C PRO A 828 -44.19 1.62 57.32
#